data_AF-A0A952FSG5-F1
#
_entry.id   AF-A0A952FSG5-F1
#
_cell.length_a   1.000
_cell.length_b   1.000
_cell.length_c   1.000
_cell.angle_alpha   90.00
_cell.angle_beta   90.00
_cell.angle_gamma   90.00
#
_symmetry.space_group_name_H-M   'P 1'
#
loop_
_entity.id
_entity.type
_entity.pdbx_description
1 polymer ?
#
loop_
_entity_poly.entity_id
_entity_poly.type
_entity_poly.pdbx_seq_one_letter_code
_entity_poly.pdbx_strand_id
1 'polypeptide(L)'
;AGSDAQSMADLAKSYGTWGFDVSGMDTSIKPGDDFFMYANGKALAAMKIQGDQPGYGSFNKLADLSELQLKTLVTGLAAQTGLSGDDQKIADLYKSMMDVKARDALDVAPVKPELAKVAAIKTKSELARFMGWTSNGFGSAFFGLSVYDDAKKPGYWALQVGQAGLGLPDRDYYLSDTYADKKKAYQAYIADLFTLAGYPDPDAHAKAIVDLETEIAKVSWTRIERRDDTKTYNPMALTALPAYAPGFDWTAFFDGAGVSKAQKVIVAENTAFPKIAKIFADAPLDTLKAWEAFNVIDQASPYLSQRVYDRRFGFRSKALYGIEEQRPLWKRAVGLTDDKLGEALGRAYVRDYFPPESKAKMDTLVHGLLTAMKARIENLTWMSAPTKAKALEKLSTFGVKIGYPNKWRDYSKLTVKVGDLYGNVERSSAFEWAYQVSHIDNPIDPDDWGMTPQTVNAYYSPTRNEIVFPAAILQPPFFDPKADMAVNYGGIGGVIGHEITHGFDDQGRHYDAKGALAEWWTPEDAAKFEAQTKALGTQYDAYEVATGVHVQGGLTMGENIADLGGVLVALDAYHLSLNGKDAPVLDGFTGDQRVFLGFAQIWQSKYQPDFMKFLVASDPHSPDNFRAIGATRNVDAWYKAFTVNDGKYYVKPEDRVRIW
;
A
#
# COMPACT_ATOMS: atom_id res chain seq x y z
N ALA A 1 7.49 30.30 2.11
CA ALA A 1 6.83 30.76 0.88
C ALA A 1 7.76 30.69 -0.32
N GLY A 2 8.87 31.47 -0.39
CA GLY A 2 9.78 31.45 -1.55
C GLY A 2 10.55 30.14 -1.78
N SER A 3 11.03 29.48 -0.72
CA SER A 3 11.72 28.18 -0.82
C SER A 3 10.78 27.05 -1.26
N ASP A 4 9.59 26.97 -0.65
CA ASP A 4 8.62 25.92 -0.95
C ASP A 4 8.08 26.03 -2.38
N ALA A 5 7.85 27.26 -2.87
CA ALA A 5 7.44 27.48 -4.26
C ALA A 5 8.51 27.03 -5.26
N GLN A 6 9.78 27.32 -4.99
CA GLN A 6 10.88 26.82 -5.81
C GLN A 6 10.97 25.28 -5.76
N SER A 7 10.88 24.68 -4.57
CA SER A 7 10.88 23.22 -4.42
C SER A 7 9.72 22.54 -5.15
N MET A 8 8.51 23.12 -5.10
CA MET A 8 7.37 22.61 -5.87
C MET A 8 7.63 22.71 -7.39
N ALA A 9 8.18 23.84 -7.85
CA ALA A 9 8.52 24.01 -9.27
C ALA A 9 9.60 23.01 -9.74
N ASP A 10 10.60 22.73 -8.89
CA ASP A 10 11.65 21.76 -9.19
C ASP A 10 11.12 20.32 -9.22
N LEU A 11 10.19 19.97 -8.33
CA LEU A 11 9.57 18.64 -8.28
C LEU A 11 8.56 18.41 -9.40
N ALA A 12 7.81 19.44 -9.81
CA ALA A 12 6.83 19.38 -10.89
C ALA A 12 7.43 19.53 -12.30
N LYS A 13 8.76 19.55 -12.41
CA LYS A 13 9.47 19.84 -13.66
C LYS A 13 9.36 18.69 -14.66
N SER A 14 9.08 19.03 -15.92
CA SER A 14 9.19 18.11 -17.06
C SER A 14 10.62 17.60 -17.26
N TYR A 15 10.75 16.35 -17.68
CA TYR A 15 12.03 15.71 -17.94
C TYR A 15 12.47 15.89 -19.40
N GLY A 16 13.67 16.42 -19.62
CA GLY A 16 14.23 16.62 -20.96
C GLY A 16 13.33 17.45 -21.90
N THR A 17 13.47 17.22 -23.21
CA THR A 17 12.63 17.88 -24.25
C THR A 17 11.40 17.06 -24.63
N TRP A 18 11.34 15.77 -24.25
CA TRP A 18 10.29 14.84 -24.65
C TRP A 18 9.76 13.95 -23.50
N GLY A 19 10.07 14.24 -22.24
CA GLY A 19 9.53 13.56 -21.06
C GLY A 19 10.47 12.58 -20.36
N PHE A 20 11.72 12.45 -20.83
CA PHE A 20 12.69 11.49 -20.29
C PHE A 20 14.06 12.15 -20.00
N ASP A 21 14.72 11.68 -18.94
CA ASP A 21 16.04 12.14 -18.52
C ASP A 21 17.18 11.42 -19.25
N VAL A 22 17.44 11.82 -20.49
CA VAL A 22 18.58 11.29 -21.27
C VAL A 22 19.92 11.49 -20.55
N SER A 23 20.07 12.56 -19.77
CA SER A 23 21.32 12.83 -19.04
C SER A 23 21.54 11.88 -17.85
N GLY A 24 20.44 11.32 -17.34
CA GLY A 24 20.40 10.33 -16.26
C GLY A 24 20.80 8.92 -16.67
N MET A 25 20.87 8.62 -17.98
CA MET A 25 21.23 7.30 -18.49
C MET A 25 22.71 6.96 -18.28
N ASP A 26 22.99 5.68 -18.02
CA ASP A 26 24.33 5.10 -18.08
C ASP A 26 24.48 4.16 -19.29
N THR A 27 24.82 4.74 -20.43
CA THR A 27 25.01 4.00 -21.69
C THR A 27 26.29 3.16 -21.73
N SER A 28 27.11 3.15 -20.67
CA SER A 28 28.24 2.20 -20.56
C SER A 28 27.76 0.79 -20.19
N ILE A 29 26.58 0.68 -19.60
CA ILE A 29 25.91 -0.57 -19.27
C ILE A 29 25.11 -1.02 -20.48
N LYS A 30 25.22 -2.29 -20.86
CA LYS A 30 24.40 -2.82 -21.94
C LYS A 30 22.98 -3.08 -21.43
N PRO A 31 21.92 -2.80 -22.23
CA PRO A 31 20.54 -3.13 -21.86
C PRO A 31 20.33 -4.58 -21.41
N GLY A 32 21.03 -5.54 -22.04
CA GLY A 32 20.99 -6.97 -21.67
C GLY A 32 21.63 -7.33 -20.33
N ASP A 33 22.56 -6.50 -19.84
CA ASP A 33 23.23 -6.69 -18.56
C ASP A 33 22.43 -6.11 -17.40
N ASP A 34 21.84 -4.92 -17.60
CA ASP A 34 20.92 -4.28 -16.65
C ASP A 34 20.18 -3.11 -17.31
N PHE A 35 18.93 -3.32 -17.72
CA PHE A 35 18.15 -2.28 -18.40
C PHE A 35 17.77 -1.13 -17.47
N PHE A 36 17.56 -1.42 -16.18
CA PHE A 36 17.25 -0.41 -15.18
C PHE A 36 18.43 0.55 -15.01
N MET A 37 19.64 0.01 -14.87
CA MET A 37 20.85 0.82 -14.78
C MET A 37 21.22 1.50 -16.10
N TYR A 38 20.96 0.88 -17.26
CA TYR A 38 21.10 1.54 -18.56
C TYR A 38 20.25 2.82 -18.64
N ALA A 39 18.96 2.73 -18.27
CA ALA A 39 18.03 3.85 -18.33
C ALA A 39 18.29 4.91 -17.24
N ASN A 40 18.70 4.50 -16.04
CA ASN A 40 18.67 5.37 -14.86
C ASN A 40 20.03 5.54 -14.16
N GLY A 41 21.10 4.89 -14.61
CA GLY A 41 22.31 4.65 -13.81
C GLY A 41 23.02 5.90 -13.28
N LYS A 42 23.14 6.96 -14.10
CA LYS A 42 23.75 8.23 -13.64
C LYS A 42 22.81 9.01 -12.74
N ALA A 43 21.52 9.04 -13.05
CA ALA A 43 20.52 9.68 -12.19
C ALA A 43 20.48 9.02 -10.81
N LEU A 44 20.52 7.69 -10.77
CA LEU A 44 20.66 6.93 -9.54
C LEU A 44 21.96 7.28 -8.85
N ALA A 45 23.12 7.24 -9.52
CA ALA A 45 24.40 7.61 -8.90
C ALA A 45 24.39 9.01 -8.24
N ALA A 46 23.71 9.98 -8.85
CA ALA A 46 23.54 11.33 -8.31
C ALA A 46 22.44 11.44 -7.23
N MET A 47 21.49 10.49 -7.19
CA MET A 47 20.36 10.50 -6.27
C MET A 47 20.81 10.27 -4.83
N LYS A 48 20.32 11.14 -3.94
CA LYS A 48 20.47 11.02 -2.50
C LYS A 48 19.15 10.59 -1.90
N ILE A 49 19.20 9.58 -1.02
CA ILE A 49 18.07 9.25 -0.16
C ILE A 49 17.96 10.37 0.87
N GLN A 50 16.79 10.96 0.99
CA GLN A 50 16.56 12.01 1.99
C GLN A 50 16.64 11.40 3.39
N GLY A 51 17.22 12.12 4.35
CA GLY A 51 17.45 11.59 5.69
C GLY A 51 16.17 11.12 6.39
N ASP A 52 15.02 11.72 6.05
CA ASP A 52 13.71 11.40 6.62
C ASP A 52 12.95 10.28 5.90
N GLN A 53 13.57 9.59 4.94
CA GLN A 53 12.94 8.55 4.12
C GLN A 53 13.80 7.27 4.06
N PRO A 54 13.18 6.08 3.96
CA PRO A 54 13.90 4.83 3.84
C PRO A 54 14.33 4.51 2.40
N GLY A 55 13.88 5.32 1.44
CA GLY A 55 14.22 5.26 0.03
C GLY A 55 13.77 6.54 -0.67
N TYR A 56 14.25 6.74 -1.88
CA TYR A 56 13.89 7.90 -2.69
C TYR A 56 13.84 7.54 -4.17
N GLY A 57 12.91 8.12 -4.91
CA GLY A 57 12.69 7.80 -6.31
C GLY A 57 11.53 8.60 -6.92
N SER A 58 11.07 8.16 -8.08
CA SER A 58 9.98 8.81 -8.82
C SER A 58 8.70 8.95 -7.98
N PHE A 59 8.23 7.89 -7.32
CA PHE A 59 7.07 7.96 -6.42
C PHE A 59 7.27 8.93 -5.24
N ASN A 60 8.43 8.89 -4.58
CA ASN A 60 8.73 9.79 -3.45
C ASN A 60 8.74 11.27 -3.88
N LYS A 61 9.26 11.58 -5.07
CA LYS A 61 9.27 12.96 -5.59
C LYS A 61 7.85 13.50 -5.75
N LEU A 62 6.92 12.70 -6.28
CA LEU A 62 5.51 13.10 -6.37
C LEU A 62 4.87 13.21 -4.98
N ALA A 63 5.19 12.28 -4.07
CA ALA A 63 4.66 12.35 -2.71
C ALA A 63 5.14 13.62 -1.98
N ASP A 64 6.41 14.00 -2.13
CA ASP A 64 6.95 15.27 -1.62
C ASP A 64 6.23 16.49 -2.25
N LEU A 65 5.93 16.44 -3.55
CA LEU A 65 5.18 17.49 -4.24
C LEU A 65 3.75 17.63 -3.68
N SER A 66 3.01 16.53 -3.59
CA SER A 66 1.66 16.52 -3.01
C SER A 66 1.69 16.97 -1.56
N GLU A 67 2.68 16.56 -0.77
CA GLU A 67 2.82 17.00 0.62
C GLU A 67 3.09 18.51 0.75
N LEU A 68 3.89 19.10 -0.14
CA LEU A 68 4.11 20.56 -0.18
C LEU A 68 2.85 21.33 -0.62
N GLN A 69 2.10 20.78 -1.56
CA GLN A 69 0.81 21.33 -1.98
C GLN A 69 -0.21 21.30 -0.83
N LEU A 70 -0.31 20.18 -0.12
CA LEU A 70 -1.13 20.05 1.09
C LEU A 70 -0.66 20.98 2.20
N LYS A 71 0.66 21.13 2.42
CA LYS A 71 1.22 22.10 3.37
C LYS A 71 0.73 23.50 3.07
N THR A 72 0.72 23.91 1.79
CA THR A 72 0.24 25.22 1.37
C THR A 72 -1.23 25.42 1.75
N LEU A 73 -2.08 24.42 1.48
CA LEU A 73 -3.50 24.46 1.84
C LEU A 73 -3.71 24.54 3.35
N VAL A 74 -3.10 23.61 4.09
CA VAL A 74 -3.28 23.46 5.54
C VAL A 74 -2.74 24.68 6.29
N THR A 75 -1.54 25.17 5.94
CA THR A 75 -0.97 26.37 6.58
C THR A 75 -1.73 27.64 6.23
N GLY A 76 -2.25 27.73 5.00
CA GLY A 76 -3.13 28.82 4.56
C GLY A 76 -4.43 28.88 5.38
N LEU A 77 -5.03 27.73 5.70
CA LEU A 77 -6.18 27.65 6.61
C LEU A 77 -5.77 27.96 8.05
N ALA A 78 -4.67 27.39 8.54
CA ALA A 78 -4.20 27.61 9.91
C ALA A 78 -3.91 29.09 10.22
N ALA A 79 -3.56 29.90 9.23
CA ALA A 79 -3.33 31.34 9.38
C ALA A 79 -4.61 32.20 9.43
N GLN A 80 -5.78 31.64 9.11
CA GLN A 80 -7.05 32.37 9.06
C GLN A 80 -7.77 32.38 10.41
N THR A 81 -8.66 33.37 10.59
CA THR A 81 -9.56 33.51 11.73
C THR A 81 -11.01 33.44 11.26
N GLY A 82 -11.92 32.96 12.11
CA GLY A 82 -13.35 32.86 11.76
C GLY A 82 -13.69 31.71 10.81
N LEU A 83 -12.83 30.67 10.77
CA LEU A 83 -13.12 29.45 10.03
C LEU A 83 -14.29 28.70 10.69
N SER A 84 -14.92 27.82 9.90
CA SER A 84 -15.97 26.92 10.37
C SER A 84 -15.92 25.61 9.58
N GLY A 85 -16.79 24.66 9.91
CA GLY A 85 -16.92 23.43 9.14
C GLY A 85 -15.63 22.60 9.13
N ASP A 86 -15.23 22.12 7.96
CA ASP A 86 -14.05 21.26 7.80
C ASP A 86 -12.74 22.05 7.79
N ASP A 87 -12.77 23.29 7.28
CA ASP A 87 -11.60 24.18 7.29
C ASP A 87 -11.10 24.45 8.71
N GLN A 88 -12.02 24.66 9.67
CA GLN A 88 -11.68 24.82 11.08
C GLN A 88 -11.09 23.53 11.66
N LYS A 89 -11.64 22.36 11.34
CA LYS A 89 -11.11 21.06 11.80
C LYS A 89 -9.69 20.81 11.28
N ILE A 90 -9.45 21.12 10.00
CA ILE A 90 -8.13 21.03 9.36
C ILE A 90 -7.13 21.94 10.08
N ALA A 91 -7.49 23.21 10.28
CA ALA A 91 -6.65 24.18 10.96
C ALA A 91 -6.34 23.76 12.41
N ASP A 92 -7.33 23.28 13.16
CA ASP A 92 -7.17 22.92 14.58
C ASP A 92 -6.36 21.65 14.78
N LEU A 93 -6.53 20.64 13.92
CA LEU A 93 -5.75 19.41 13.98
C LEU A 93 -4.28 19.69 13.68
N TYR A 94 -4.01 20.47 12.63
CA TYR A 94 -2.66 20.92 12.29
C TYR A 94 -2.02 21.70 13.44
N LYS A 95 -2.72 22.70 13.99
CA LYS A 95 -2.24 23.50 15.14
C LYS A 95 -1.94 22.63 16.36
N SER A 96 -2.78 21.63 16.65
CA SER A 96 -2.60 20.72 17.78
C SER A 96 -1.33 19.87 17.64
N MET A 97 -0.98 19.43 16.43
CA MET A 97 0.26 18.69 16.19
C MET A 97 1.51 19.58 16.27
N MET A 98 1.38 20.83 15.80
CA MET A 98 2.47 21.81 15.81
C MET A 98 2.83 22.35 17.19
N ASP A 99 1.93 22.23 18.19
CA ASP A 99 2.17 22.70 19.56
C ASP A 99 3.03 21.70 20.37
N VAL A 100 4.33 21.67 20.05
CA VAL A 100 5.33 20.84 20.76
C VAL A 100 5.42 21.21 22.24
N LYS A 101 5.28 22.49 22.58
CA LYS A 101 5.39 22.96 23.97
C LYS A 101 4.28 22.35 24.84
N ALA A 102 3.04 22.34 24.35
CA ALA A 102 1.93 21.70 25.06
C ALA A 102 2.15 20.20 25.20
N ARG A 103 2.61 19.53 24.14
CA ARG A 103 2.90 18.09 24.15
C ARG A 103 4.02 17.72 25.12
N ASP A 104 5.10 18.50 25.15
CA ASP A 104 6.22 18.27 26.07
C ASP A 104 5.83 18.54 27.53
N ALA A 105 4.95 19.52 27.77
CA ALA A 105 4.42 19.77 29.12
C ALA A 105 3.51 18.64 29.62
N LEU A 106 2.74 18.02 28.71
CA LEU A 106 1.87 16.88 29.02
C LEU A 106 2.64 15.57 29.11
N ASP A 107 3.72 15.43 28.34
CA ASP A 107 4.57 14.26 28.32
C ASP A 107 3.79 12.95 28.10
N VAL A 108 3.86 11.99 29.01
CA VAL A 108 3.09 10.73 28.98
C VAL A 108 1.76 10.82 29.72
N ALA A 109 1.38 11.98 30.26
CA ALA A 109 0.11 12.12 30.97
C ALA A 109 -1.12 11.73 30.12
N PRO A 110 -1.19 12.02 28.79
CA PRO A 110 -2.35 11.68 27.97
C PRO A 110 -2.67 10.18 27.90
N VAL A 111 -1.67 9.28 28.00
CA VAL A 111 -1.93 7.82 27.95
C VAL A 111 -2.39 7.23 29.27
N LYS A 112 -2.22 7.93 30.40
CA LYS A 112 -2.51 7.38 31.73
C LYS A 112 -3.97 6.92 31.92
N PRO A 113 -5.00 7.63 31.44
CA PRO A 113 -6.37 7.16 31.54
C PRO A 113 -6.59 5.81 30.83
N GLU A 114 -5.98 5.62 29.66
CA GLU A 114 -6.09 4.36 28.91
C GLU A 114 -5.34 3.22 29.59
N LEU A 115 -4.12 3.49 30.08
CA LEU A 115 -3.37 2.53 30.88
C LEU A 115 -4.11 2.12 32.16
N ALA A 116 -4.86 3.04 32.78
CA ALA A 116 -5.70 2.73 33.94
C ALA A 116 -6.87 1.80 33.58
N LYS A 117 -7.48 1.95 32.39
CA LYS A 117 -8.49 1.00 31.88
C LYS A 117 -7.87 -0.38 31.70
N VAL A 118 -6.71 -0.48 31.06
CA VAL A 118 -5.99 -1.75 30.88
C VAL A 118 -5.65 -2.38 32.24
N ALA A 119 -5.13 -1.60 33.18
CA ALA A 119 -4.79 -2.07 34.53
C ALA A 119 -6.01 -2.59 35.31
N ALA A 120 -7.20 -2.01 35.07
CA ALA A 120 -8.45 -2.39 35.73
C ALA A 120 -9.05 -3.71 35.20
N ILE A 121 -8.55 -4.26 34.09
CA ILE A 121 -8.99 -5.55 33.53
C ILE A 121 -8.61 -6.68 34.50
N LYS A 122 -9.62 -7.48 34.88
CA LYS A 122 -9.54 -8.60 35.84
C LYS A 122 -9.72 -9.95 35.19
N THR A 123 -10.28 -10.00 33.97
CA THR A 123 -10.55 -11.26 33.28
C THR A 123 -10.12 -11.20 31.81
N LYS A 124 -9.87 -12.37 31.23
CA LYS A 124 -9.61 -12.48 29.78
C LYS A 124 -10.82 -12.08 28.92
N SER A 125 -12.04 -12.22 29.43
CA SER A 125 -13.25 -11.76 28.76
C SER A 125 -13.31 -10.22 28.69
N GLU A 126 -12.99 -9.54 29.79
CA GLU A 126 -12.85 -8.07 29.81
C GLU A 126 -11.73 -7.61 28.87
N LEU A 127 -10.62 -8.34 28.78
CA LEU A 127 -9.57 -8.03 27.82
C LEU A 127 -10.00 -8.25 26.37
N ALA A 128 -10.70 -9.35 26.06
CA ALA A 128 -11.24 -9.58 24.73
C ALA A 128 -12.21 -8.45 24.32
N ARG A 129 -13.06 -7.99 25.24
CA ARG A 129 -13.90 -6.79 25.03
C ARG A 129 -13.07 -5.54 24.75
N PHE A 130 -12.01 -5.32 25.52
CA PHE A 130 -11.11 -4.18 25.31
C PHE A 130 -10.44 -4.25 23.93
N MET A 131 -9.88 -5.40 23.55
CA MET A 131 -9.32 -5.66 22.21
C MET A 131 -10.33 -5.38 21.09
N GLY A 132 -11.63 -5.64 21.31
CA GLY A 132 -12.67 -5.26 20.35
C GLY A 132 -12.86 -3.75 20.25
N TRP A 133 -12.78 -3.06 21.39
CA TRP A 133 -12.93 -1.60 21.45
C TRP A 133 -11.76 -0.85 20.77
N THR A 134 -10.57 -1.44 20.63
CA THR A 134 -9.36 -0.74 20.13
C THR A 134 -9.51 -0.20 18.71
N SER A 135 -10.46 -0.67 17.90
CA SER A 135 -10.78 0.00 16.62
C SER A 135 -11.24 1.46 16.79
N ASN A 136 -11.75 1.83 17.97
CA ASN A 136 -12.17 3.19 18.31
C ASN A 136 -11.04 4.07 18.86
N GLY A 137 -9.88 3.52 19.20
CA GLY A 137 -8.90 4.21 20.03
C GLY A 137 -7.50 3.64 19.89
N PHE A 138 -6.69 3.81 20.94
CA PHE A 138 -5.36 3.21 21.01
C PHE A 138 -5.43 1.81 21.63
N GLY A 139 -4.59 0.91 21.13
CA GLY A 139 -4.52 -0.47 21.59
C GLY A 139 -4.50 -1.45 20.42
N SER A 140 -4.41 -2.74 20.70
CA SER A 140 -4.30 -3.75 19.65
C SER A 140 -5.15 -4.98 19.96
N ALA A 141 -5.24 -5.87 18.99
CA ALA A 141 -5.98 -7.12 19.11
C ALA A 141 -5.20 -8.28 18.50
N PHE A 142 -5.46 -9.49 18.98
CA PHE A 142 -4.93 -10.71 18.38
C PHE A 142 -5.59 -11.04 17.04
N PHE A 143 -6.76 -10.45 16.80
CA PHE A 143 -7.55 -10.57 15.58
C PHE A 143 -7.93 -9.17 15.11
N GLY A 144 -7.52 -8.80 13.90
CA GLY A 144 -7.82 -7.50 13.32
C GLY A 144 -9.18 -7.50 12.65
N LEU A 145 -10.03 -6.50 12.95
CA LEU A 145 -11.31 -6.29 12.29
C LEU A 145 -11.19 -5.28 11.17
N SER A 146 -11.93 -5.51 10.10
CA SER A 146 -12.10 -4.55 9.01
C SER A 146 -13.47 -4.71 8.35
N VAL A 147 -13.93 -3.67 7.67
CA VAL A 147 -15.16 -3.70 6.88
C VAL A 147 -14.79 -3.46 5.41
N TYR A 148 -15.02 -4.46 4.58
CA TYR A 148 -14.65 -4.45 3.16
C TYR A 148 -15.73 -5.13 2.32
N ASP A 149 -15.62 -4.99 1.00
CA ASP A 149 -16.47 -5.67 0.02
C ASP A 149 -16.56 -7.19 0.27
N ASP A 150 -17.75 -7.75 0.08
CA ASP A 150 -17.99 -9.18 0.15
C ASP A 150 -17.63 -9.88 -1.17
N ALA A 151 -16.55 -10.65 -1.17
CA ALA A 151 -16.03 -11.30 -2.37
C ALA A 151 -17.04 -12.24 -3.07
N LYS A 152 -18.03 -12.82 -2.37
CA LYS A 152 -19.09 -13.63 -3.02
C LYS A 152 -20.46 -12.95 -3.06
N LYS A 153 -20.56 -11.71 -2.60
CA LYS A 153 -21.74 -10.87 -2.74
C LYS A 153 -21.32 -9.43 -3.10
N PRO A 154 -20.77 -9.20 -4.30
CA PRO A 154 -20.30 -7.90 -4.73
C PRO A 154 -21.36 -6.80 -4.55
N GLY A 155 -20.92 -5.58 -4.24
CA GLY A 155 -21.80 -4.45 -3.97
C GLY A 155 -22.37 -4.40 -2.55
N TYR A 156 -21.92 -5.26 -1.63
CA TYR A 156 -22.24 -5.20 -0.21
C TYR A 156 -20.97 -5.20 0.64
N TRP A 157 -21.00 -4.45 1.73
CA TRP A 157 -19.96 -4.48 2.76
C TRP A 157 -20.16 -5.69 3.68
N ALA A 158 -19.06 -6.31 4.09
CA ALA A 158 -19.02 -7.40 5.04
C ALA A 158 -17.98 -7.14 6.14
N LEU A 159 -18.27 -7.64 7.33
CA LEU A 159 -17.28 -7.73 8.40
C LEU A 159 -16.25 -8.80 8.04
N GLN A 160 -14.97 -8.44 8.13
CA GLN A 160 -13.85 -9.35 7.95
C GLN A 160 -13.00 -9.37 9.22
N VAL A 161 -12.37 -10.52 9.47
CA VAL A 161 -11.43 -10.70 10.58
C VAL A 161 -10.20 -11.47 10.10
N GLY A 162 -9.02 -10.95 10.43
CA GLY A 162 -7.73 -11.55 10.10
C GLY A 162 -6.83 -11.76 11.32
N GLN A 163 -5.78 -12.56 11.15
CA GLN A 163 -4.73 -12.73 12.15
C GLN A 163 -4.02 -11.39 12.42
N ALA A 164 -3.69 -11.13 13.68
CA ALA A 164 -2.95 -9.96 14.10
C ALA A 164 -2.04 -10.32 15.30
N GLY A 165 -1.76 -9.36 16.18
CA GLY A 165 -1.05 -9.63 17.44
C GLY A 165 0.48 -9.53 17.40
N LEU A 166 1.08 -9.14 16.26
CA LEU A 166 2.54 -8.96 16.12
C LEU A 166 2.91 -7.47 16.11
N GLY A 167 4.01 -7.12 16.77
CA GLY A 167 4.57 -5.76 16.75
C GLY A 167 5.73 -5.55 15.78
N LEU A 168 6.32 -6.60 15.19
CA LEU A 168 7.29 -6.50 14.09
C LEU A 168 6.59 -6.69 12.73
N PRO A 169 7.22 -6.24 11.61
CA PRO A 169 6.52 -6.12 10.32
C PRO A 169 6.00 -7.43 9.72
N ASP A 170 6.64 -8.55 10.03
CA ASP A 170 6.26 -9.88 9.55
C ASP A 170 6.61 -10.98 10.57
N ARG A 171 5.97 -12.14 10.46
CA ARG A 171 6.26 -13.32 11.30
C ARG A 171 7.74 -13.71 11.21
N ASP A 172 8.38 -13.53 10.06
CA ASP A 172 9.76 -13.94 9.86
C ASP A 172 10.77 -13.08 10.65
N TYR A 173 10.37 -11.88 11.09
CA TYR A 173 11.17 -11.08 12.03
C TYR A 173 11.31 -11.74 13.41
N TYR A 174 10.44 -12.70 13.75
CA TYR A 174 10.51 -13.45 15.00
C TYR A 174 11.21 -14.80 14.85
N LEU A 175 11.22 -15.36 13.63
CA LEU A 175 11.53 -16.76 13.36
C LEU A 175 12.82 -16.97 12.58
N SER A 176 13.25 -15.98 11.79
CA SER A 176 14.46 -16.06 10.98
C SER A 176 15.66 -15.42 11.69
N ASP A 177 16.82 -16.06 11.55
CA ASP A 177 18.09 -15.53 12.05
C ASP A 177 18.49 -14.21 11.36
N THR A 178 18.00 -13.97 10.13
CA THR A 178 18.23 -12.74 9.36
C THR A 178 17.82 -11.48 10.13
N TYR A 179 16.84 -11.57 11.01
CA TYR A 179 16.24 -10.43 11.73
C TYR A 179 16.44 -10.51 13.25
N ALA A 180 17.34 -11.36 13.73
CA ALA A 180 17.58 -11.55 15.17
C ALA A 180 18.01 -10.24 15.88
N ASP A 181 18.76 -9.38 15.20
CA ASP A 181 19.13 -8.05 15.70
C ASP A 181 17.89 -7.16 15.87
N LYS A 182 16.96 -7.18 14.91
CA LYS A 182 15.71 -6.40 14.94
C LYS A 182 14.80 -6.88 16.06
N LYS A 183 14.66 -8.19 16.26
CA LYS A 183 13.90 -8.78 17.37
C LYS A 183 14.46 -8.36 18.73
N LYS A 184 15.79 -8.36 18.88
CA LYS A 184 16.45 -7.90 20.11
C LYS A 184 16.24 -6.39 20.34
N ALA A 185 16.36 -5.58 19.29
CA ALA A 185 16.12 -4.13 19.37
C ALA A 185 14.66 -3.80 19.73
N TYR A 186 13.72 -4.62 19.27
CA TYR A 186 12.30 -4.51 19.61
C TYR A 186 12.03 -4.77 21.09
N GLN A 187 12.64 -5.81 21.67
CA GLN A 187 12.53 -6.07 23.11
C GLN A 187 13.03 -4.88 23.93
N ALA A 188 14.19 -4.33 23.59
CA ALA A 188 14.72 -3.14 24.25
C ALA A 188 13.78 -1.93 24.09
N TYR A 189 13.18 -1.78 22.91
CA TYR A 189 12.20 -0.71 22.65
C TYR A 189 10.95 -0.81 23.52
N ILE A 190 10.41 -2.01 23.71
CA ILE A 190 9.27 -2.23 24.62
C ILE A 190 9.63 -1.80 26.06
N ALA A 191 10.79 -2.25 26.56
CA ALA A 191 11.25 -1.90 27.90
C ALA A 191 11.46 -0.39 28.08
N ASP A 192 12.00 0.27 27.06
CA ASP A 192 12.21 1.72 27.08
C ASP A 192 10.87 2.48 27.11
N LEU A 193 9.87 2.08 26.31
CA LEU A 193 8.56 2.72 26.34
C LEU A 193 7.85 2.54 27.69
N PHE A 194 7.93 1.34 28.28
CA PHE A 194 7.42 1.11 29.63
C PHE A 194 8.12 1.99 30.67
N THR A 195 9.45 2.10 30.58
CA THR A 195 10.22 2.98 31.47
C THR A 195 9.78 4.44 31.33
N LEU A 196 9.60 4.93 30.10
CA LEU A 196 9.16 6.30 29.83
C LEU A 196 7.75 6.57 30.37
N ALA A 197 6.86 5.58 30.29
CA ALA A 197 5.48 5.65 30.76
C ALA A 197 5.30 5.36 32.27
N GLY A 198 6.35 4.86 32.95
CA GLY A 198 6.29 4.45 34.35
C GLY A 198 5.51 3.16 34.58
N TYR A 199 5.50 2.24 33.61
CA TYR A 199 4.92 0.90 33.75
C TYR A 199 5.89 -0.01 34.54
N PRO A 200 5.42 -0.81 35.51
CA PRO A 200 6.28 -1.63 36.36
C PRO A 200 7.01 -2.72 35.56
N ASP A 201 8.13 -3.21 36.09
CA ASP A 201 8.90 -4.35 35.58
C ASP A 201 9.16 -4.37 34.05
N PRO A 202 9.70 -3.26 33.48
CA PRO A 202 9.77 -3.06 32.03
C PRO A 202 10.49 -4.19 31.28
N ASP A 203 11.65 -4.64 31.77
CA ASP A 203 12.45 -5.69 31.10
C ASP A 203 11.77 -7.06 31.11
N ALA A 204 11.13 -7.41 32.23
CA ALA A 204 10.44 -8.68 32.38
C ALA A 204 9.22 -8.75 31.46
N HIS A 205 8.43 -7.67 31.41
CA HIS A 205 7.28 -7.58 30.52
C HIS A 205 7.69 -7.49 29.05
N ALA A 206 8.77 -6.76 28.72
CA ALA A 206 9.28 -6.72 27.35
C ALA A 206 9.66 -8.11 26.84
N LYS A 207 10.37 -8.91 27.65
CA LYS A 207 10.68 -10.28 27.29
C LYS A 207 9.41 -11.13 27.11
N ALA A 208 8.48 -11.05 28.06
CA ALA A 208 7.25 -11.83 28.02
C ALA A 208 6.37 -11.50 26.79
N ILE A 209 6.34 -10.23 26.37
CA ILE A 209 5.67 -9.77 25.15
C ILE A 209 6.34 -10.37 23.91
N VAL A 210 7.67 -10.29 23.79
CA VAL A 210 8.38 -10.85 22.63
C VAL A 210 8.22 -12.37 22.56
N ASP A 211 8.23 -13.07 23.69
CA ASP A 211 7.96 -14.51 23.75
C ASP A 211 6.53 -14.83 23.27
N LEU A 212 5.53 -14.10 23.76
CA LEU A 212 4.13 -14.23 23.36
C LEU A 212 3.94 -14.00 21.85
N GLU A 213 4.46 -12.89 21.32
CA GLU A 213 4.37 -12.58 19.90
C GLU A 213 5.13 -13.60 19.05
N THR A 214 6.21 -14.20 19.57
CA THR A 214 6.92 -15.29 18.88
C THR A 214 6.03 -16.54 18.75
N GLU A 215 5.24 -16.89 19.77
CA GLU A 215 4.29 -18.01 19.65
C GLU A 215 3.18 -17.71 18.63
N ILE A 216 2.69 -16.47 18.57
CA ILE A 216 1.74 -16.03 17.54
C ILE A 216 2.36 -16.13 16.15
N ALA A 217 3.61 -15.67 15.98
CA ALA A 217 4.32 -15.72 14.71
C ALA A 217 4.49 -17.15 14.17
N LYS A 218 4.77 -18.13 15.05
CA LYS A 218 4.91 -19.55 14.67
C LYS A 218 3.65 -20.10 14.00
N VAL A 219 2.47 -19.68 14.43
CA VAL A 219 1.18 -20.21 13.96
C VAL A 219 0.49 -19.33 12.92
N SER A 220 1.02 -18.12 12.70
CA SER A 220 0.58 -17.17 11.68
C SER A 220 0.88 -17.67 10.27
N TRP A 221 -0.04 -17.44 9.33
CA TRP A 221 0.19 -17.67 7.90
C TRP A 221 1.28 -16.74 7.37
N THR A 222 2.01 -17.22 6.37
CA THR A 222 2.97 -16.45 5.57
C THR A 222 2.27 -15.42 4.68
N ARG A 223 2.99 -14.40 4.21
CA ARG A 223 2.45 -13.43 3.25
C ARG A 223 1.97 -14.08 1.94
N ILE A 224 2.66 -15.14 1.50
CA ILE A 224 2.30 -15.92 0.32
C ILE A 224 0.95 -16.62 0.50
N GLU A 225 0.67 -17.20 1.67
CA GLU A 225 -0.63 -17.84 1.93
C GLU A 225 -1.76 -16.81 2.04
N ARG A 226 -1.47 -15.63 2.60
CA ARG A 226 -2.46 -14.57 2.87
C ARG A 226 -2.97 -13.83 1.64
N ARG A 227 -2.26 -13.91 0.51
CA ARG A 227 -2.70 -13.30 -0.75
C ARG A 227 -3.60 -14.20 -1.61
N ASP A 228 -3.86 -15.43 -1.17
CA ASP A 228 -4.75 -16.36 -1.87
C ASP A 228 -6.21 -16.06 -1.47
N ASP A 229 -6.93 -15.35 -2.32
CA ASP A 229 -8.30 -14.89 -2.07
C ASP A 229 -9.29 -16.05 -1.89
N THR A 230 -8.99 -17.21 -2.47
CA THR A 230 -9.82 -18.40 -2.31
C THR A 230 -9.67 -19.02 -0.92
N LYS A 231 -8.47 -18.91 -0.32
CA LYS A 231 -8.17 -19.42 1.02
C LYS A 231 -8.58 -18.46 2.12
N THR A 232 -8.55 -17.15 1.89
CA THR A 232 -8.93 -16.14 2.89
C THR A 232 -10.44 -15.90 2.94
N TYR A 233 -11.22 -16.42 2.00
CA TYR A 233 -12.68 -16.29 2.03
C TYR A 233 -13.36 -17.44 2.81
N ASN A 234 -13.46 -17.32 4.14
CA ASN A 234 -14.17 -18.28 5.00
C ASN A 234 -15.33 -17.63 5.77
N PRO A 235 -16.50 -17.42 5.14
CA PRO A 235 -17.65 -16.81 5.80
C PRO A 235 -18.26 -17.75 6.85
N MET A 236 -18.58 -17.19 8.02
CA MET A 236 -19.30 -17.91 9.08
C MET A 236 -20.20 -16.97 9.88
N ALA A 237 -21.17 -17.53 10.59
CA ALA A 237 -21.94 -16.78 11.58
C ALA A 237 -21.05 -16.39 12.75
N LEU A 238 -21.24 -15.20 13.33
CA LEU A 238 -20.48 -14.74 14.51
C LEU A 238 -20.59 -15.74 15.67
N THR A 239 -21.76 -16.37 15.82
CA THR A 239 -22.05 -17.37 16.85
C THR A 239 -21.33 -18.71 16.66
N ALA A 240 -20.73 -18.96 15.50
CA ALA A 240 -19.94 -20.17 15.24
C ALA A 240 -18.49 -20.04 15.73
N LEU A 241 -17.95 -18.82 15.86
CA LEU A 241 -16.55 -18.57 16.22
C LEU A 241 -16.15 -19.18 17.59
N PRO A 242 -16.96 -19.08 18.66
CA PRO A 242 -16.62 -19.70 19.94
C PRO A 242 -16.34 -21.20 19.86
N ALA A 243 -17.03 -21.92 18.96
CA ALA A 243 -16.80 -23.34 18.72
C ALA A 243 -15.62 -23.58 17.77
N TYR A 244 -15.45 -22.72 16.76
CA TYR A 244 -14.39 -22.86 15.76
C TYR A 244 -12.99 -22.58 16.34
N ALA A 245 -12.85 -21.50 17.11
CA ALA A 245 -11.60 -21.04 17.71
C ALA A 245 -11.78 -20.81 19.22
N PRO A 246 -11.91 -21.88 20.03
CA PRO A 246 -12.15 -21.77 21.47
C PRO A 246 -10.94 -21.17 22.20
N GLY A 247 -11.17 -20.55 23.35
CA GLY A 247 -10.13 -19.97 24.21
C GLY A 247 -10.05 -18.44 24.17
N PHE A 248 -10.75 -17.80 23.23
CA PHE A 248 -10.94 -16.35 23.15
C PHE A 248 -12.44 -16.02 23.25
N ASP A 249 -12.80 -14.98 24.00
CA ASP A 249 -14.21 -14.58 24.16
C ASP A 249 -14.66 -13.70 22.98
N TRP A 250 -15.01 -14.37 21.88
CA TRP A 250 -15.48 -13.72 20.64
C TRP A 250 -16.72 -12.86 20.84
N THR A 251 -17.63 -13.26 21.73
CA THR A 251 -18.84 -12.49 22.03
C THR A 251 -18.46 -11.16 22.68
N ALA A 252 -17.58 -11.18 23.69
CA ALA A 252 -17.09 -9.97 24.32
C ALA A 252 -16.32 -9.08 23.34
N PHE A 253 -15.50 -9.67 22.47
CA PHE A 253 -14.75 -8.97 21.43
C PHE A 253 -15.66 -8.26 20.43
N PHE A 254 -16.63 -8.94 19.82
CA PHE A 254 -17.56 -8.31 18.87
C PHE A 254 -18.46 -7.26 19.53
N ASP A 255 -18.80 -7.42 20.81
CA ASP A 255 -19.54 -6.43 21.58
C ASP A 255 -18.71 -5.17 21.84
N GLY A 256 -17.43 -5.33 22.24
CA GLY A 256 -16.49 -4.23 22.39
C GLY A 256 -16.25 -3.46 21.09
N ALA A 257 -16.22 -4.17 19.97
CA ALA A 257 -16.11 -3.60 18.63
C ALA A 257 -17.41 -2.96 18.11
N GLY A 258 -18.55 -3.21 18.76
CA GLY A 258 -19.85 -2.70 18.30
C GLY A 258 -20.40 -3.39 17.04
N VAL A 259 -19.91 -4.60 16.72
CA VAL A 259 -20.24 -5.34 15.49
C VAL A 259 -21.10 -6.58 15.74
N SER A 260 -21.60 -6.79 16.96
CA SER A 260 -22.45 -7.94 17.34
C SER A 260 -23.71 -8.13 16.48
N LYS A 261 -24.10 -7.12 15.70
CA LYS A 261 -25.26 -7.16 14.79
C LYS A 261 -24.91 -7.61 13.37
N ALA A 262 -23.64 -7.78 13.04
CA ALA A 262 -23.23 -8.25 11.72
C ALA A 262 -23.84 -9.63 11.44
N GLN A 263 -24.37 -9.81 10.23
CA GLN A 263 -25.01 -11.08 9.82
C GLN A 263 -24.01 -12.23 9.73
N LYS A 264 -22.78 -11.90 9.33
CA LYS A 264 -21.67 -12.85 9.19
C LYS A 264 -20.33 -12.15 9.38
N VAL A 265 -19.29 -12.96 9.51
CA VAL A 265 -17.90 -12.53 9.47
C VAL A 265 -17.14 -13.41 8.48
N ILE A 266 -16.29 -12.81 7.65
CA ILE A 266 -15.34 -13.52 6.78
C ILE A 266 -14.04 -13.68 7.55
N VAL A 267 -13.65 -14.93 7.81
CA VAL A 267 -12.41 -15.27 8.52
C VAL A 267 -11.30 -15.53 7.51
N ALA A 268 -10.24 -14.72 7.54
CA ALA A 268 -9.12 -14.83 6.61
C ALA A 268 -8.25 -16.07 6.87
N GLU A 269 -7.28 -15.99 7.79
CA GLU A 269 -6.32 -17.06 8.06
C GLU A 269 -6.92 -18.15 8.98
N ASN A 270 -7.99 -18.77 8.51
CA ASN A 270 -8.90 -19.62 9.29
C ASN A 270 -8.20 -20.69 10.16
N THR A 271 -7.15 -21.35 9.67
CA THR A 271 -6.42 -22.39 10.42
C THR A 271 -5.46 -21.85 11.48
N ALA A 272 -5.10 -20.57 11.42
CA ALA A 272 -4.32 -19.89 12.46
C ALA A 272 -5.19 -19.52 13.67
N PHE A 273 -6.48 -19.22 13.44
CA PHE A 273 -7.39 -18.67 14.46
C PHE A 273 -7.51 -19.55 15.72
N PRO A 274 -7.78 -20.87 15.62
CA PRO A 274 -7.86 -21.72 16.81
C PRO A 274 -6.54 -21.79 17.59
N LYS A 275 -5.41 -21.68 16.89
CA LYS A 275 -4.06 -21.72 17.50
C LYS A 275 -3.76 -20.41 18.23
N ILE A 276 -4.08 -19.26 17.63
CA ILE A 276 -3.93 -17.94 18.25
C ILE A 276 -4.88 -17.78 19.45
N ALA A 277 -6.14 -18.24 19.33
CA ALA A 277 -7.09 -18.24 20.43
C ALA A 277 -6.60 -19.09 21.61
N LYS A 278 -5.97 -20.25 21.33
CA LYS A 278 -5.31 -21.06 22.36
C LYS A 278 -4.14 -20.34 23.02
N ILE A 279 -3.29 -19.65 22.24
CA ILE A 279 -2.17 -18.86 22.80
C ILE A 279 -2.69 -17.80 23.77
N PHE A 280 -3.77 -17.08 23.40
CA PHE A 280 -4.43 -16.15 24.30
C PHE A 280 -4.98 -16.84 25.56
N ALA A 281 -5.61 -18.01 25.41
CA ALA A 281 -6.17 -18.79 26.51
C ALA A 281 -5.12 -19.30 27.50
N ASP A 282 -3.91 -19.60 27.03
CA ASP A 282 -2.82 -20.13 27.84
C ASP A 282 -1.96 -19.02 28.46
N ALA A 283 -1.86 -17.85 27.83
CA ALA A 283 -1.01 -16.75 28.30
C ALA A 283 -1.46 -16.17 29.66
N PRO A 284 -0.55 -15.82 30.59
CA PRO A 284 -0.92 -15.15 31.83
C PRO A 284 -1.62 -13.82 31.56
N LEU A 285 -2.67 -13.50 32.34
CA LEU A 285 -3.41 -12.24 32.16
C LEU A 285 -2.51 -11.02 32.31
N ASP A 286 -1.52 -11.05 33.21
CA ASP A 286 -0.58 -9.94 33.38
C ASP A 286 0.32 -9.73 32.15
N THR A 287 0.72 -10.80 31.46
CA THR A 287 1.43 -10.69 30.18
C THR A 287 0.55 -10.05 29.11
N LEU A 288 -0.72 -10.46 29.04
CA LEU A 288 -1.67 -9.92 28.07
C LEU A 288 -1.99 -8.42 28.35
N LYS A 289 -2.10 -8.03 29.62
CA LYS A 289 -2.28 -6.62 30.02
C LYS A 289 -1.05 -5.78 29.70
N ALA A 290 0.16 -6.32 29.91
CA ALA A 290 1.38 -5.64 29.52
C ALA A 290 1.46 -5.50 27.99
N TRP A 291 1.13 -6.55 27.23
CA TRP A 291 1.05 -6.48 25.77
C TRP A 291 0.11 -5.37 25.31
N GLU A 292 -1.08 -5.26 25.90
CA GLU A 292 -2.04 -4.20 25.59
C GLU A 292 -1.50 -2.81 25.96
N ALA A 293 -0.94 -2.66 27.17
CA ALA A 293 -0.35 -1.41 27.63
C ALA A 293 0.78 -0.93 26.71
N PHE A 294 1.64 -1.84 26.23
CA PHE A 294 2.68 -1.51 25.26
C PHE A 294 2.07 -0.98 23.95
N ASN A 295 1.06 -1.66 23.40
CA ASN A 295 0.41 -1.25 22.16
C ASN A 295 -0.26 0.13 22.29
N VAL A 296 -0.90 0.42 23.42
CA VAL A 296 -1.44 1.75 23.72
C VAL A 296 -0.33 2.82 23.68
N ILE A 297 0.80 2.59 24.34
CA ILE A 297 1.91 3.56 24.39
C ILE A 297 2.57 3.72 23.02
N ASP A 298 2.84 2.61 22.32
CA ASP A 298 3.51 2.62 21.02
C ASP A 298 2.67 3.34 19.95
N GLN A 299 1.36 3.08 19.87
CA GLN A 299 0.48 3.77 18.92
C GLN A 299 0.28 5.25 19.28
N ALA A 300 0.25 5.59 20.57
CA ALA A 300 0.15 6.97 21.03
C ALA A 300 1.44 7.79 20.85
N SER A 301 2.60 7.12 20.82
CA SER A 301 3.92 7.77 20.84
C SER A 301 4.16 8.88 19.79
N PRO A 302 3.57 8.87 18.56
CA PRO A 302 3.67 10.01 17.64
C PRO A 302 3.08 11.32 18.17
N TYR A 303 2.18 11.23 19.14
CA TYR A 303 1.32 12.31 19.63
C TYR A 303 1.65 12.77 21.06
N LEU A 304 2.67 12.17 21.68
CA LEU A 304 3.14 12.51 23.03
C LEU A 304 4.31 13.52 22.97
N SER A 305 5.11 13.64 24.04
CA SER A 305 6.31 14.48 24.06
C SER A 305 7.38 14.05 23.06
N GLN A 306 8.28 14.98 22.77
CA GLN A 306 9.40 14.76 21.86
C GLN A 306 10.29 13.60 22.31
N ARG A 307 10.58 13.44 23.62
CA ARG A 307 11.42 12.32 24.12
C ARG A 307 10.81 10.94 23.82
N VAL A 308 9.49 10.82 23.86
CA VAL A 308 8.78 9.56 23.56
C VAL A 308 8.78 9.32 22.05
N TYR A 309 8.52 10.37 21.26
CA TYR A 309 8.61 10.29 19.81
C TYR A 309 10.03 9.95 19.32
N ASP A 310 11.07 10.51 19.94
CA ASP A 310 12.48 10.22 19.64
C ASP A 310 12.79 8.75 19.85
N ARG A 311 12.33 8.18 20.97
CA ARG A 311 12.55 6.77 21.25
C ARG A 311 11.83 5.87 20.25
N ARG A 312 10.59 6.22 19.90
CA ARG A 312 9.81 5.56 18.85
C ARG A 312 10.55 5.61 17.52
N PHE A 313 10.96 6.79 17.07
CA PHE A 313 11.73 6.98 15.83
C PHE A 313 12.99 6.11 15.82
N GLY A 314 13.74 6.10 16.93
CA GLY A 314 14.98 5.33 17.06
C GLY A 314 14.80 3.84 16.76
N PHE A 315 13.65 3.26 17.09
CA PHE A 315 13.34 1.87 16.72
C PHE A 315 12.51 1.76 15.44
N ARG A 316 11.29 2.30 15.43
CA ARG A 316 10.27 2.13 14.37
C ARG A 316 10.70 2.63 12.99
N SER A 317 11.69 3.53 12.93
CA SER A 317 12.16 4.14 11.68
C SER A 317 13.64 3.86 11.46
N LYS A 318 14.49 4.18 12.44
CA LYS A 318 15.93 4.06 12.29
C LYS A 318 16.42 2.61 12.37
N ALA A 319 16.13 1.90 13.45
CA ALA A 319 16.61 0.53 13.61
C ALA A 319 15.96 -0.48 12.65
N LEU A 320 14.67 -0.29 12.32
CA LEU A 320 13.95 -1.18 11.40
C LEU A 320 14.25 -0.91 9.93
N TYR A 321 14.32 0.36 9.51
CA TYR A 321 14.33 0.72 8.09
C TYR A 321 15.53 1.57 7.66
N GLY A 322 16.44 1.90 8.57
CA GLY A 322 17.63 2.70 8.26
C GLY A 322 17.36 4.18 8.00
N ILE A 323 16.23 4.72 8.46
CA ILE A 323 15.90 6.15 8.31
C ILE A 323 16.79 6.97 9.25
N GLU A 324 17.49 7.97 8.71
CA GLU A 324 18.55 8.70 9.42
C GLU A 324 18.00 9.81 10.32
N GLU A 325 16.97 10.52 9.85
CA GLU A 325 16.38 11.71 10.45
C GLU A 325 14.86 11.59 10.61
N GLN A 326 14.29 12.34 11.55
CA GLN A 326 12.83 12.44 11.67
C GLN A 326 12.27 13.30 10.54
N ARG A 327 11.09 12.92 10.05
CA ARG A 327 10.30 13.82 9.21
C ARG A 327 10.09 15.16 9.92
N PRO A 328 10.34 16.30 9.25
CA PRO A 328 10.03 17.62 9.77
C PRO A 328 8.64 17.69 10.39
N LEU A 329 8.48 18.44 11.48
CA LEU A 329 7.22 18.49 12.23
C LEU A 329 6.01 18.86 11.34
N TRP A 330 6.21 19.78 10.40
CA TRP A 330 5.14 20.18 9.47
C TRP A 330 4.70 19.02 8.57
N LYS A 331 5.61 18.14 8.12
CA LYS A 331 5.31 16.94 7.33
C LYS A 331 4.43 15.99 8.14
N ARG A 332 4.80 15.77 9.41
CA ARG A 332 4.02 14.95 10.35
C ARG A 332 2.63 15.52 10.63
N ALA A 333 2.51 16.84 10.75
CA ALA A 333 1.23 17.53 10.97
C ALA A 333 0.33 17.51 9.73
N VAL A 334 0.90 17.69 8.54
CA VAL A 334 0.17 17.55 7.27
C VAL A 334 -0.29 16.11 7.08
N GLY A 335 0.60 15.13 7.27
CA GLY A 335 0.27 13.71 7.19
C GLY A 335 -0.86 13.31 8.14
N LEU A 336 -0.80 13.72 9.42
CA LEU A 336 -1.92 13.48 10.35
C LEU A 336 -3.23 14.11 9.89
N THR A 337 -3.16 15.32 9.33
CA THR A 337 -4.37 16.01 8.85
C THR A 337 -4.95 15.30 7.63
N ASP A 338 -4.09 14.83 6.72
CA ASP A 338 -4.48 14.02 5.57
C ASP A 338 -5.08 12.67 5.99
N ASP A 339 -4.46 11.98 6.94
CA ASP A 339 -4.95 10.69 7.45
C ASP A 339 -6.37 10.80 8.06
N LYS A 340 -6.72 11.94 8.69
CA LYS A 340 -8.00 12.08 9.42
C LYS A 340 -9.06 12.88 8.67
N LEU A 341 -8.65 13.76 7.76
CA LEU A 341 -9.52 14.69 7.03
C LEU A 341 -9.20 14.69 5.52
N GLY A 342 -8.62 13.61 5.00
CA GLY A 342 -8.08 13.52 3.66
C GLY A 342 -9.07 13.80 2.54
N GLU A 343 -10.34 13.41 2.65
CA GLU A 343 -11.33 13.78 1.63
C GLU A 343 -11.68 15.27 1.65
N ALA A 344 -11.69 15.90 2.84
CA ALA A 344 -11.89 17.35 2.92
C ALA A 344 -10.71 18.09 2.28
N LEU A 345 -9.47 17.63 2.52
CA LEU A 345 -8.27 18.16 1.87
C LEU A 345 -8.25 17.87 0.36
N GLY A 346 -8.67 16.68 -0.05
CA GLY A 346 -8.71 16.26 -1.46
C GLY A 346 -9.58 17.16 -2.31
N ARG A 347 -10.70 17.63 -1.76
CA ARG A 347 -11.57 18.62 -2.41
C ARG A 347 -10.86 19.94 -2.71
N ALA A 348 -10.04 20.42 -1.78
CA ALA A 348 -9.22 21.62 -1.98
C ALA A 348 -8.03 21.35 -2.93
N TYR A 349 -7.40 20.18 -2.79
CA TYR A 349 -6.28 19.76 -3.63
C TYR A 349 -6.66 19.73 -5.12
N VAL A 350 -7.78 19.10 -5.47
CA VAL A 350 -8.20 18.96 -6.87
C VAL A 350 -8.58 20.30 -7.49
N ARG A 351 -9.20 21.20 -6.70
CA ARG A 351 -9.55 22.56 -7.13
C ARG A 351 -8.30 23.33 -7.54
N ASP A 352 -7.21 23.20 -6.79
CA ASP A 352 -6.03 24.04 -6.94
C ASP A 352 -4.92 23.41 -7.81
N TYR A 353 -4.85 22.08 -7.87
CA TYR A 353 -3.70 21.36 -8.46
C TYR A 353 -4.06 20.32 -9.54
N PHE A 354 -5.34 20.08 -9.85
CA PHE A 354 -5.73 19.12 -10.89
C PHE A 354 -6.59 19.75 -12.01
N PRO A 355 -5.99 20.15 -13.15
CA PRO A 355 -6.72 20.82 -14.21
C PRO A 355 -7.63 19.85 -14.98
N PRO A 356 -8.83 20.28 -15.45
CA PRO A 356 -9.76 19.42 -16.19
C PRO A 356 -9.20 18.80 -17.47
N GLU A 357 -8.22 19.43 -18.13
CA GLU A 357 -7.60 18.90 -19.35
C GLU A 357 -6.86 17.57 -19.11
N SER A 358 -6.26 17.40 -17.93
CA SER A 358 -5.53 16.19 -17.57
C SER A 358 -6.49 15.01 -17.50
N LYS A 359 -7.69 15.22 -16.96
CA LYS A 359 -8.73 14.17 -16.89
C LYS A 359 -9.13 13.69 -18.30
N ALA A 360 -9.40 14.60 -19.22
CA ALA A 360 -9.81 14.23 -20.59
C ALA A 360 -8.72 13.48 -21.38
N LYS A 361 -7.45 13.87 -21.20
CA LYS A 361 -6.32 13.13 -21.79
C LYS A 361 -6.18 11.73 -21.17
N MET A 362 -6.38 11.61 -19.86
CA MET A 362 -6.36 10.32 -19.19
C MET A 362 -7.51 9.42 -19.60
N ASP A 363 -8.72 9.95 -19.79
CA ASP A 363 -9.84 9.20 -20.34
C ASP A 363 -9.45 8.59 -21.70
N THR A 364 -8.85 9.38 -22.59
CA THR A 364 -8.41 8.89 -23.91
C THR A 364 -7.37 7.77 -23.79
N LEU A 365 -6.38 7.92 -22.91
CA LEU A 365 -5.38 6.89 -22.65
C LEU A 365 -6.03 5.60 -22.17
N VAL A 366 -6.84 5.65 -21.11
CA VAL A 366 -7.48 4.45 -20.52
C VAL A 366 -8.28 3.68 -21.56
N HIS A 367 -9.08 4.36 -22.39
CA HIS A 367 -9.84 3.69 -23.46
C HIS A 367 -8.94 3.03 -24.51
N GLY A 368 -7.81 3.66 -24.86
CA GLY A 368 -6.81 3.07 -25.74
C GLY A 368 -6.18 1.80 -25.15
N LEU A 369 -5.86 1.81 -23.85
CA LEU A 369 -5.28 0.67 -23.13
C LEU A 369 -6.30 -0.49 -23.02
N LEU A 370 -7.57 -0.21 -22.73
CA LEU A 370 -8.64 -1.22 -22.75
C LEU A 370 -8.81 -1.83 -24.15
N THR A 371 -8.72 -1.01 -25.20
CA THR A 371 -8.76 -1.50 -26.59
C THR A 371 -7.58 -2.42 -26.91
N ALA A 372 -6.38 -2.06 -26.46
CA ALA A 372 -5.19 -2.90 -26.61
C ALA A 372 -5.35 -4.23 -25.87
N MET A 373 -5.76 -4.21 -24.61
CA MET A 373 -5.99 -5.44 -23.82
C MET A 373 -7.04 -6.35 -24.47
N LYS A 374 -8.12 -5.77 -25.00
CA LYS A 374 -9.13 -6.53 -25.75
C LYS A 374 -8.51 -7.28 -26.93
N ALA A 375 -7.73 -6.57 -27.75
CA ALA A 375 -7.07 -7.15 -28.90
C ALA A 375 -6.07 -8.25 -28.49
N ARG A 376 -5.37 -8.10 -27.35
CA ARG A 376 -4.48 -9.13 -26.81
C ARG A 376 -5.24 -10.40 -26.43
N ILE A 377 -6.32 -10.28 -25.64
CA ILE A 377 -7.17 -11.42 -25.25
C ILE A 377 -7.70 -12.17 -26.47
N GLU A 378 -8.18 -11.46 -27.49
CA GLU A 378 -8.68 -12.06 -28.74
C GLU A 378 -7.61 -12.91 -29.43
N ASN A 379 -6.35 -12.47 -29.40
CA ASN A 379 -5.22 -13.10 -30.09
C ASN A 379 -4.44 -14.13 -29.25
N LEU A 380 -4.77 -14.35 -27.96
CA LEU A 380 -4.09 -15.36 -27.14
C LEU A 380 -4.17 -16.76 -27.76
N THR A 381 -3.04 -17.43 -27.95
CA THR A 381 -3.03 -18.77 -28.60
C THR A 381 -3.22 -19.91 -27.59
N TRP A 382 -3.00 -19.66 -26.31
CA TRP A 382 -3.05 -20.69 -25.27
C TRP A 382 -4.43 -20.83 -24.61
N MET A 383 -5.27 -19.79 -24.66
CA MET A 383 -6.59 -19.75 -24.01
C MET A 383 -7.72 -20.17 -24.97
N SER A 384 -8.64 -21.00 -24.49
CA SER A 384 -9.80 -21.49 -25.25
C SER A 384 -10.83 -20.39 -25.55
N ALA A 385 -11.67 -20.60 -26.58
CA ALA A 385 -12.71 -19.64 -26.94
C ALA A 385 -13.72 -19.34 -25.81
N PRO A 386 -14.20 -20.32 -25.01
CA PRO A 386 -15.08 -20.05 -23.86
C PRO A 386 -14.44 -19.15 -22.80
N THR A 387 -13.19 -19.40 -22.41
CA THR A 387 -12.50 -18.59 -21.39
C THR A 387 -12.17 -17.20 -21.93
N LYS A 388 -11.79 -17.06 -23.21
CA LYS A 388 -11.66 -15.74 -23.87
C LYS A 388 -12.95 -14.94 -23.84
N ALA A 389 -14.10 -15.58 -24.13
CA ALA A 389 -15.39 -14.89 -24.11
C ALA A 389 -15.69 -14.32 -22.71
N LYS A 390 -15.35 -15.05 -21.64
CA LYS A 390 -15.48 -14.58 -20.25
C LYS A 390 -14.49 -13.49 -19.88
N ALA A 391 -13.24 -13.59 -20.34
CA ALA A 391 -12.26 -12.54 -20.13
C ALA A 391 -12.67 -11.23 -20.83
N LEU A 392 -13.23 -11.31 -22.04
CA LEU A 392 -13.78 -10.17 -22.77
C LEU A 392 -15.04 -9.60 -22.12
N GLU A 393 -15.93 -10.46 -21.59
CA GLU A 393 -17.09 -10.03 -20.79
C GLU A 393 -16.61 -9.21 -19.58
N LYS A 394 -15.64 -9.74 -18.83
CA LYS A 394 -15.05 -9.05 -17.67
C LYS A 394 -14.41 -7.72 -18.05
N LEU A 395 -13.59 -7.69 -19.11
CA LEU A 395 -12.95 -6.46 -19.59
C LEU A 395 -13.99 -5.39 -19.97
N SER A 396 -15.11 -5.81 -20.56
CA SER A 396 -16.17 -4.89 -21.01
C SER A 396 -16.94 -4.22 -19.86
N THR A 397 -16.84 -4.75 -18.64
CA THR A 397 -17.52 -4.22 -17.45
C THR A 397 -16.58 -3.48 -16.50
N PHE A 398 -15.35 -3.16 -16.91
CA PHE A 398 -14.41 -2.39 -16.09
C PHE A 398 -14.96 -1.00 -15.76
N GLY A 399 -15.09 -0.70 -14.46
CA GLY A 399 -15.28 0.66 -13.97
C GLY A 399 -13.99 1.47 -14.08
N VAL A 400 -14.11 2.76 -14.38
CA VAL A 400 -12.95 3.68 -14.48
C VAL A 400 -13.21 4.92 -13.64
N LYS A 401 -12.29 5.21 -12.71
CA LYS A 401 -12.34 6.40 -11.84
C LYS A 401 -11.04 7.20 -11.98
N ILE A 402 -11.15 8.48 -12.36
CA ILE A 402 -9.99 9.33 -12.68
C ILE A 402 -10.05 10.65 -11.91
N GLY A 403 -8.96 10.95 -11.21
CA GLY A 403 -8.72 12.18 -10.48
C GLY A 403 -9.30 12.18 -9.07
N TYR A 404 -10.63 12.19 -8.97
CA TYR A 404 -11.32 12.49 -7.71
C TYR A 404 -12.78 12.01 -7.67
N PRO A 405 -13.36 11.80 -6.47
CA PRO A 405 -14.74 11.34 -6.32
C PRO A 405 -15.78 12.43 -6.65
N ASN A 406 -16.97 12.00 -7.06
CA ASN A 406 -18.10 12.91 -7.32
C ASN A 406 -18.84 13.31 -6.03
N LYS A 407 -18.74 12.48 -5.00
CA LYS A 407 -19.29 12.69 -3.66
C LYS A 407 -18.14 12.80 -2.67
N TRP A 408 -18.36 13.56 -1.61
CA TRP A 408 -17.35 13.77 -0.58
C TRP A 408 -17.90 13.40 0.77
N ARG A 409 -17.03 12.86 1.62
CA ARG A 409 -17.32 12.48 2.98
C ARG A 409 -17.82 13.65 3.83
N ASP A 410 -18.79 13.33 4.68
CA ASP A 410 -19.31 14.24 5.69
C ASP A 410 -18.54 14.07 7.01
N TYR A 411 -17.87 15.14 7.45
CA TYR A 411 -17.16 15.19 8.72
C TYR A 411 -17.93 15.95 9.82
N SER A 412 -19.23 16.23 9.64
CA SER A 412 -20.04 17.01 10.59
C SER A 412 -20.03 16.45 12.02
N LYS A 413 -19.94 15.13 12.19
CA LYS A 413 -19.89 14.45 13.50
C LYS A 413 -18.49 14.35 14.10
N LEU A 414 -17.43 14.67 13.34
CA LEU A 414 -16.07 14.66 13.86
C LEU A 414 -15.79 15.95 14.65
N THR A 415 -15.48 15.80 15.93
CA THR A 415 -15.08 16.92 16.79
C THR A 415 -13.57 16.99 16.89
N VAL A 416 -13.00 18.12 16.45
CA VAL A 416 -11.59 18.47 16.66
C VAL A 416 -11.51 19.62 17.66
N LYS A 417 -10.60 19.52 18.62
CA LYS A 417 -10.37 20.52 19.66
C LYS A 417 -8.92 20.96 19.62
N VAL A 418 -8.69 22.27 19.44
CA VAL A 418 -7.34 22.83 19.50
C VAL A 418 -6.69 22.55 20.87
N GLY A 419 -5.44 22.11 20.87
CA GLY A 419 -4.67 21.83 22.09
C GLY A 419 -4.88 20.44 22.70
N ASP A 420 -5.74 19.60 22.12
CA ASP A 420 -5.98 18.22 22.56
C ASP A 420 -5.62 17.22 21.45
N LEU A 421 -4.32 17.13 21.10
CA LEU A 421 -3.84 16.26 20.02
C LEU A 421 -4.19 14.79 20.26
N TYR A 422 -3.91 14.26 21.45
CA TYR A 422 -4.18 12.87 21.80
C TYR A 422 -5.67 12.55 21.65
N GLY A 423 -6.54 13.36 22.27
CA GLY A 423 -7.99 13.15 22.17
C GLY A 423 -8.55 13.41 20.77
N ASN A 424 -7.92 14.27 19.96
CA ASN A 424 -8.29 14.42 18.55
C ASN A 424 -8.05 13.12 17.77
N VAL A 425 -6.91 12.46 17.99
CA VAL A 425 -6.62 11.17 17.34
C VAL A 425 -7.62 10.11 17.77
N GLU A 426 -7.93 9.99 19.06
CA GLU A 426 -8.96 9.05 19.56
C GLU A 426 -10.34 9.33 18.95
N ARG A 427 -10.77 10.59 18.94
CA ARG A 427 -12.06 10.97 18.34
C ARG A 427 -12.11 10.68 16.84
N SER A 428 -11.01 10.89 16.13
CA SER A 428 -10.91 10.55 14.71
C SER A 428 -10.96 9.03 14.48
N SER A 429 -10.29 8.23 15.30
CA SER A 429 -10.38 6.76 15.23
C SER A 429 -11.80 6.26 15.49
N ALA A 430 -12.46 6.76 16.55
CA ALA A 430 -13.85 6.40 16.86
C ALA A 430 -14.82 6.83 15.74
N PHE A 431 -14.61 8.01 15.14
CA PHE A 431 -15.40 8.48 14.02
C PHE A 431 -15.23 7.59 12.77
N GLU A 432 -14.00 7.19 12.46
CA GLU A 432 -13.70 6.28 11.35
C GLU A 432 -14.32 4.90 11.57
N TRP A 433 -14.15 4.33 12.75
CA TRP A 433 -14.73 3.03 13.05
C TRP A 433 -16.25 3.04 13.04
N ALA A 434 -16.89 4.08 13.58
CA ALA A 434 -18.34 4.23 13.50
C ALA A 434 -18.83 4.34 12.05
N TYR A 435 -18.08 5.02 11.18
CA TYR A 435 -18.35 5.05 9.74
C TYR A 435 -18.29 3.63 9.15
N GLN A 436 -17.20 2.89 9.36
CA GLN A 436 -17.06 1.52 8.86
C GLN A 436 -18.16 0.58 9.38
N VAL A 437 -18.44 0.60 10.69
CA VAL A 437 -19.50 -0.23 11.30
C VAL A 437 -20.87 0.09 10.70
N SER A 438 -21.16 1.34 10.36
CA SER A 438 -22.43 1.72 9.74
C SER A 438 -22.64 1.13 8.34
N HIS A 439 -21.55 0.71 7.66
CA HIS A 439 -21.61 0.11 6.34
C HIS A 439 -21.89 -1.39 6.36
N ILE A 440 -21.57 -2.10 7.45
CA ILE A 440 -21.69 -3.55 7.54
C ILE A 440 -23.09 -4.02 7.10
N ASP A 441 -23.12 -5.01 6.20
CA ASP A 441 -24.31 -5.62 5.60
C ASP A 441 -25.16 -4.70 4.70
N ASN A 442 -24.74 -3.45 4.47
CA ASN A 442 -25.41 -2.50 3.59
C ASN A 442 -24.79 -2.46 2.17
N PRO A 443 -25.55 -1.98 1.16
CA PRO A 443 -25.01 -1.75 -0.16
C PRO A 443 -23.84 -0.76 -0.17
N ILE A 444 -22.88 -0.99 -1.06
CA ILE A 444 -21.75 -0.10 -1.35
C ILE A 444 -22.23 1.06 -2.23
N ASP A 445 -21.76 2.28 -1.99
CA ASP A 445 -21.96 3.39 -2.93
C ASP A 445 -21.02 3.20 -4.14
N PRO A 446 -21.53 3.10 -5.38
CA PRO A 446 -20.68 2.99 -6.57
C PRO A 446 -19.69 4.16 -6.73
N ASP A 447 -19.99 5.33 -6.14
CA ASP A 447 -19.10 6.50 -6.15
C ASP A 447 -18.01 6.45 -5.07
N ASP A 448 -17.93 5.43 -4.21
CA ASP A 448 -16.91 5.31 -3.15
C ASP A 448 -15.51 5.07 -3.72
N TRP A 449 -14.49 5.70 -3.12
CA TRP A 449 -13.09 5.56 -3.49
C TRP A 449 -12.29 4.92 -2.35
N GLY A 450 -11.29 4.12 -2.71
CA GLY A 450 -10.33 3.53 -1.75
C GLY A 450 -9.13 4.42 -1.43
N MET A 451 -8.93 5.51 -2.18
CA MET A 451 -7.79 6.43 -2.03
C MET A 451 -8.23 7.89 -2.20
N THR A 452 -7.51 8.81 -1.55
CA THR A 452 -7.76 10.25 -1.69
C THR A 452 -7.12 10.78 -2.98
N PRO A 453 -7.63 11.89 -3.56
CA PRO A 453 -7.08 12.45 -4.81
C PRO A 453 -5.58 12.79 -4.77
N GLN A 454 -5.08 13.17 -3.59
CA GLN A 454 -3.69 13.53 -3.34
C GLN A 454 -2.76 12.32 -3.11
N THR A 455 -3.31 11.10 -3.07
CA THR A 455 -2.49 9.88 -2.96
C THR A 455 -1.76 9.61 -4.26
N VAL A 456 -0.44 9.42 -4.19
CA VAL A 456 0.40 9.04 -5.34
C VAL A 456 0.42 7.53 -5.45
N ASN A 457 -0.64 6.97 -6.05
CA ASN A 457 -0.75 5.55 -6.34
C ASN A 457 -1.85 5.30 -7.39
N ALA A 458 -2.12 4.04 -7.73
CA ALA A 458 -3.31 3.59 -8.44
C ALA A 458 -3.80 2.27 -7.80
N TYR A 459 -5.01 1.82 -8.15
CA TYR A 459 -5.46 0.49 -7.73
C TYR A 459 -6.52 -0.11 -8.66
N TYR A 460 -6.57 -1.44 -8.65
CA TYR A 460 -7.67 -2.26 -9.12
C TYR A 460 -8.45 -2.86 -7.93
N SER A 461 -9.78 -2.84 -8.01
CA SER A 461 -10.65 -3.53 -7.06
C SER A 461 -11.30 -4.76 -7.72
N PRO A 462 -10.99 -5.99 -7.28
CA PRO A 462 -11.58 -7.19 -7.86
C PRO A 462 -13.09 -7.28 -7.69
N THR A 463 -13.60 -6.90 -6.51
CA THR A 463 -15.03 -6.98 -6.17
C THR A 463 -15.88 -5.94 -6.85
N ARG A 464 -15.28 -4.83 -7.27
CA ARG A 464 -15.97 -3.75 -8.02
C ARG A 464 -15.65 -3.79 -9.51
N ASN A 465 -14.68 -4.62 -9.91
CA ASN A 465 -14.12 -4.68 -11.26
C ASN A 465 -13.82 -3.27 -11.79
N GLU A 466 -13.10 -2.46 -11.00
CA GLU A 466 -12.80 -1.06 -11.35
C GLU A 466 -11.33 -0.72 -11.16
N ILE A 467 -10.84 0.20 -12.00
CA ILE A 467 -9.49 0.79 -11.92
C ILE A 467 -9.58 2.27 -11.56
N VAL A 468 -8.70 2.71 -10.66
CA VAL A 468 -8.78 4.04 -10.05
C VAL A 468 -7.43 4.74 -10.07
N PHE A 469 -7.43 5.98 -10.55
CA PHE A 469 -6.23 6.81 -10.70
C PHE A 469 -6.45 8.16 -9.98
N PRO A 470 -6.05 8.30 -8.71
CA PRO A 470 -6.00 9.58 -8.00
C PRO A 470 -5.32 10.70 -8.79
N ALA A 471 -5.73 11.95 -8.57
CA ALA A 471 -5.18 13.11 -9.27
C ALA A 471 -3.65 13.24 -9.14
N ALA A 472 -3.07 12.87 -8.00
CA ALA A 472 -1.66 13.07 -7.73
C ALA A 472 -0.71 12.18 -8.54
N ILE A 473 -1.11 10.96 -8.95
CA ILE A 473 -0.27 10.11 -9.82
C ILE A 473 -0.21 10.64 -11.27
N LEU A 474 -1.15 11.50 -11.66
CA LEU A 474 -1.27 12.06 -13.01
C LEU A 474 -0.36 13.27 -13.22
N GLN A 475 0.92 13.10 -12.85
CA GLN A 475 1.97 14.12 -12.88
C GLN A 475 3.30 13.50 -13.35
N PRO A 476 4.28 14.29 -13.84
CA PRO A 476 5.58 13.78 -14.28
C PRO A 476 6.34 13.10 -13.13
N PRO A 477 7.04 11.96 -13.36
CA PRO A 477 7.34 11.37 -14.67
C PRO A 477 6.30 10.38 -15.19
N PHE A 478 5.19 10.12 -14.48
CA PHE A 478 4.19 9.15 -14.94
C PHE A 478 3.38 9.72 -16.11
N PHE A 479 2.87 10.94 -15.93
CA PHE A 479 2.08 11.62 -16.94
C PHE A 479 2.51 13.08 -17.07
N ASP A 480 3.02 13.44 -18.25
CA ASP A 480 3.25 14.84 -18.62
C ASP A 480 2.40 15.17 -19.87
N PRO A 481 1.40 16.05 -19.77
CA PRO A 481 0.56 16.42 -20.91
C PRO A 481 1.33 17.12 -22.06
N LYS A 482 2.59 17.50 -21.84
CA LYS A 482 3.49 18.16 -22.81
C LYS A 482 4.62 17.24 -23.32
N ALA A 483 4.79 16.05 -22.77
CA ALA A 483 5.81 15.10 -23.21
C ALA A 483 5.43 14.37 -24.51
N ASP A 484 6.41 13.67 -25.10
CA ASP A 484 6.13 12.72 -26.19
C ASP A 484 5.26 11.58 -25.66
N MET A 485 4.24 11.21 -26.44
CA MET A 485 3.26 10.22 -25.98
C MET A 485 3.88 8.84 -25.75
N ALA A 486 4.98 8.49 -26.43
CA ALA A 486 5.68 7.23 -26.16
C ALA A 486 6.10 7.11 -24.68
N VAL A 487 6.55 8.23 -24.07
CA VAL A 487 6.90 8.25 -22.64
C VAL A 487 5.66 8.12 -21.77
N ASN A 488 4.57 8.82 -22.08
CA ASN A 488 3.32 8.69 -21.32
C ASN A 488 2.75 7.26 -21.41
N TYR A 489 2.84 6.59 -22.56
CA TYR A 489 2.48 5.18 -22.68
C TYR A 489 3.40 4.29 -21.84
N GLY A 490 4.72 4.53 -21.85
CA GLY A 490 5.66 3.79 -21.00
C GLY A 490 5.47 4.01 -19.49
N GLY A 491 5.15 5.25 -19.09
CA GLY A 491 4.90 5.66 -17.71
C GLY A 491 3.48 5.33 -17.27
N ILE A 492 2.57 6.32 -17.31
CA ILE A 492 1.19 6.14 -16.86
C ILE A 492 0.43 5.08 -17.66
N GLY A 493 0.74 4.88 -18.94
CA GLY A 493 0.14 3.80 -19.74
C GLY A 493 0.55 2.41 -19.22
N GLY A 494 1.80 2.25 -18.77
CA GLY A 494 2.28 1.04 -18.09
C GLY A 494 1.54 0.80 -16.78
N VAL A 495 1.31 1.86 -15.99
CA VAL A 495 0.51 1.80 -14.75
C VAL A 495 -0.95 1.44 -15.05
N ILE A 496 -1.59 2.06 -16.05
CA ILE A 496 -2.97 1.72 -16.43
C ILE A 496 -3.06 0.27 -16.90
N GLY A 497 -2.13 -0.17 -17.76
CA GLY A 497 -2.06 -1.55 -18.22
C GLY A 497 -1.84 -2.54 -17.06
N HIS A 498 -1.07 -2.14 -16.04
CA HIS A 498 -0.86 -2.89 -14.81
C HIS A 498 -2.19 -3.07 -14.05
N GLU A 499 -2.93 -1.98 -13.79
CA GLU A 499 -4.25 -2.06 -13.12
C GLU A 499 -5.28 -2.86 -13.92
N ILE A 500 -5.28 -2.77 -15.26
CA ILE A 500 -6.12 -3.62 -16.11
C ILE A 500 -5.74 -5.09 -15.96
N THR A 501 -4.43 -5.38 -15.91
CA THR A 501 -3.90 -6.74 -15.80
C THR A 501 -4.19 -7.37 -14.44
N HIS A 502 -4.29 -6.58 -13.36
CA HIS A 502 -4.73 -7.09 -12.06
C HIS A 502 -6.10 -7.77 -12.11
N GLY A 503 -7.00 -7.37 -13.01
CA GLY A 503 -8.26 -8.10 -13.23
C GLY A 503 -8.08 -9.51 -13.79
N PHE A 504 -6.87 -9.87 -14.19
CA PHE A 504 -6.54 -11.16 -14.77
C PHE A 504 -5.26 -11.77 -14.20
N ASP A 505 -4.69 -11.21 -13.13
CA ASP A 505 -3.54 -11.85 -12.48
C ASP A 505 -3.94 -13.15 -11.77
N ASP A 506 -3.02 -13.74 -11.02
CA ASP A 506 -3.25 -15.03 -10.37
C ASP A 506 -4.36 -15.01 -9.29
N GLN A 507 -4.75 -13.84 -8.80
CA GLN A 507 -5.88 -13.65 -7.87
C GLN A 507 -7.09 -13.05 -8.58
N GLY A 508 -6.90 -11.98 -9.36
CA GLY A 508 -7.97 -11.32 -10.10
C GLY A 508 -8.68 -12.22 -11.09
N ARG A 509 -8.01 -13.24 -11.64
CA ARG A 509 -8.67 -14.27 -12.46
C ARG A 509 -9.78 -15.01 -11.74
N HIS A 510 -9.81 -15.03 -10.41
CA HIS A 510 -10.84 -15.69 -9.62
C HIS A 510 -12.11 -14.85 -9.45
N TYR A 511 -12.15 -13.64 -10.00
CA TYR A 511 -13.33 -12.78 -9.96
C TYR A 511 -13.96 -12.68 -11.34
N ASP A 512 -15.27 -12.88 -11.43
CA ASP A 512 -16.02 -12.78 -12.69
C ASP A 512 -16.28 -11.32 -13.10
N ALA A 513 -17.03 -11.12 -14.19
CA ALA A 513 -17.38 -9.80 -14.72
C ALA A 513 -18.23 -8.93 -13.78
N LYS A 514 -18.80 -9.51 -12.72
CA LYS A 514 -19.58 -8.83 -11.67
C LYS A 514 -18.76 -8.61 -10.40
N GLY A 515 -17.48 -9.00 -10.41
CA GLY A 515 -16.60 -8.95 -9.25
C GLY A 515 -16.87 -10.05 -8.23
N ALA A 516 -17.56 -11.14 -8.59
CA ALA A 516 -17.81 -12.24 -7.68
C ALA A 516 -16.68 -13.29 -7.75
N LEU A 517 -16.17 -13.70 -6.59
CA LEU A 517 -15.19 -14.77 -6.43
C LEU A 517 -15.81 -16.10 -6.91
N ALA A 518 -15.46 -16.51 -8.13
CA ALA A 518 -16.01 -17.65 -8.85
C ALA A 518 -14.98 -18.21 -9.84
N GLU A 519 -15.01 -19.53 -10.07
CA GLU A 519 -14.23 -20.15 -11.13
C GLU A 519 -14.97 -20.05 -12.47
N TRP A 520 -14.34 -19.43 -13.46
CA TRP A 520 -14.89 -19.20 -14.80
C TRP A 520 -13.94 -19.61 -15.92
N TRP A 521 -12.77 -20.16 -15.58
CA TRP A 521 -11.82 -20.73 -16.52
C TRP A 521 -12.08 -22.22 -16.71
N THR A 522 -11.69 -22.74 -17.88
CA THR A 522 -11.57 -24.19 -18.03
C THR A 522 -10.36 -24.69 -17.23
N PRO A 523 -10.39 -25.93 -16.70
CA PRO A 523 -9.23 -26.50 -16.02
C PRO A 523 -7.96 -26.50 -16.89
N GLU A 524 -8.11 -26.72 -18.20
CA GLU A 524 -7.00 -26.74 -19.15
C GLU A 524 -6.35 -25.36 -19.31
N ASP A 525 -7.14 -24.29 -19.37
CA ASP A 525 -6.61 -22.93 -19.48
C ASP A 525 -6.00 -22.45 -18.15
N ALA A 526 -6.61 -22.81 -17.02
CA ALA A 526 -6.05 -22.55 -15.70
C ALA A 526 -4.67 -23.22 -15.54
N ALA A 527 -4.52 -24.49 -15.94
CA ALA A 527 -3.25 -25.20 -15.88
C ALA A 527 -2.15 -24.58 -16.77
N LYS A 528 -2.50 -24.07 -17.96
CA LYS A 528 -1.55 -23.35 -18.83
C LYS A 528 -1.10 -22.03 -18.22
N PHE A 529 -2.04 -21.28 -17.63
CA PHE A 529 -1.73 -20.05 -16.92
C PHE A 529 -0.82 -20.31 -15.72
N GLU A 530 -1.15 -21.30 -14.89
CA GLU A 530 -0.34 -21.72 -13.74
C GLU A 530 1.08 -22.15 -14.13
N ALA A 531 1.25 -22.79 -15.30
CA ALA A 531 2.57 -23.12 -15.81
C ALA A 531 3.42 -21.87 -16.13
N GLN A 532 2.79 -20.85 -16.73
CA GLN A 532 3.45 -19.58 -17.05
C GLN A 532 3.75 -18.75 -15.80
N THR A 533 2.81 -18.66 -14.86
CA THR A 533 3.03 -17.96 -13.59
C THR A 533 4.12 -18.64 -12.76
N LYS A 534 4.16 -19.98 -12.71
CA LYS A 534 5.26 -20.70 -12.05
C LYS A 534 6.63 -20.40 -12.68
N ALA A 535 6.70 -20.33 -14.01
CA ALA A 535 7.93 -19.96 -14.71
C ALA A 535 8.35 -18.52 -14.36
N LEU A 536 7.40 -17.58 -14.30
CA LEU A 536 7.65 -16.20 -13.87
C LEU A 536 8.17 -16.15 -12.43
N GLY A 537 7.49 -16.83 -11.50
CA GLY A 537 7.92 -16.90 -10.10
C GLY A 537 9.34 -17.42 -9.98
N THR A 538 9.69 -18.47 -10.73
CA THR A 538 11.06 -19.02 -10.75
C THR A 538 12.09 -18.01 -11.26
N GLN A 539 11.74 -17.15 -12.24
CA GLN A 539 12.63 -16.07 -12.67
C GLN A 539 12.85 -15.05 -11.54
N TYR A 540 11.79 -14.68 -10.82
CA TYR A 540 11.88 -13.70 -9.73
C TYR A 540 12.55 -14.25 -8.47
N ASP A 541 12.36 -15.52 -8.12
CA ASP A 541 13.05 -16.20 -7.02
C ASP A 541 14.59 -16.17 -7.18
N ALA A 542 15.08 -16.07 -8.41
CA ALA A 542 16.51 -15.98 -8.69
C ALA A 542 17.11 -14.57 -8.45
N TYR A 543 16.28 -13.55 -8.22
CA TYR A 543 16.74 -12.17 -8.03
C TYR A 543 17.17 -11.92 -6.59
N GLU A 544 18.47 -11.70 -6.41
CA GLU A 544 19.10 -11.41 -5.12
C GLU A 544 19.22 -9.89 -4.90
N VAL A 545 18.68 -9.36 -3.80
CA VAL A 545 18.78 -7.93 -3.42
C VAL A 545 19.91 -7.64 -2.43
N ALA A 546 20.30 -8.65 -1.66
CA ALA A 546 21.39 -8.66 -0.70
C ALA A 546 21.83 -10.11 -0.50
N THR A 547 23.03 -10.34 0.04
CA THR A 547 23.56 -11.70 0.22
C THR A 547 22.57 -12.63 0.91
N GLY A 548 22.10 -13.65 0.20
CA GLY A 548 21.14 -14.66 0.68
C GLY A 548 19.69 -14.16 0.83
N VAL A 549 19.38 -12.94 0.35
CA VAL A 549 18.03 -12.35 0.38
C VAL A 549 17.52 -12.24 -1.05
N HIS A 550 16.58 -13.11 -1.38
CA HIS A 550 15.99 -13.22 -2.71
C HIS A 550 14.56 -12.70 -2.73
N VAL A 551 14.15 -12.09 -3.83
CA VAL A 551 12.74 -11.78 -4.10
C VAL A 551 11.93 -13.07 -3.96
N GLN A 552 10.75 -12.98 -3.36
CA GLN A 552 9.84 -14.11 -3.22
C GLN A 552 8.85 -14.10 -4.38
N GLY A 553 9.09 -14.89 -5.42
CA GLY A 553 8.26 -14.95 -6.64
C GLY A 553 6.81 -15.32 -6.34
N GLY A 554 6.57 -16.19 -5.35
CA GLY A 554 5.22 -16.52 -4.89
C GLY A 554 4.49 -15.37 -4.17
N LEU A 555 5.23 -14.49 -3.48
CA LEU A 555 4.67 -13.30 -2.84
C LEU A 555 4.36 -12.22 -3.89
N THR A 556 5.27 -12.05 -4.84
CA THR A 556 5.25 -10.96 -5.81
C THR A 556 4.48 -11.27 -7.10
N MET A 557 3.82 -12.43 -7.17
CA MET A 557 3.26 -12.97 -8.41
C MET A 557 2.27 -12.04 -9.10
N GLY A 558 1.28 -11.51 -8.38
CA GLY A 558 0.25 -10.65 -8.96
C GLY A 558 0.87 -9.40 -9.59
N GLU A 559 1.75 -8.75 -8.84
CA GLU A 559 2.47 -7.55 -9.27
C GLU A 559 3.39 -7.82 -10.47
N ASN A 560 4.10 -8.95 -10.47
CA ASN A 560 4.99 -9.32 -11.58
C ASN A 560 4.22 -9.63 -12.86
N ILE A 561 3.04 -10.27 -12.76
CA ILE A 561 2.13 -10.49 -13.89
C ILE A 561 1.60 -9.14 -14.38
N ALA A 562 1.19 -8.27 -13.46
CA ALA A 562 0.64 -6.96 -13.78
C ALA A 562 1.67 -6.02 -14.42
N ASP A 563 2.94 -6.03 -13.98
CA ASP A 563 4.02 -5.28 -14.64
C ASP A 563 4.29 -5.78 -16.05
N LEU A 564 4.35 -7.10 -16.25
CA LEU A 564 4.56 -7.71 -17.56
C LEU A 564 3.40 -7.40 -18.51
N GLY A 565 2.15 -7.56 -18.05
CA GLY A 565 0.98 -7.18 -18.82
C GLY A 565 0.93 -5.69 -19.08
N GLY A 566 1.26 -4.87 -18.09
CA GLY A 566 1.28 -3.41 -18.18
C GLY A 566 2.17 -2.89 -19.29
N VAL A 567 3.43 -3.34 -19.34
CA VAL A 567 4.36 -2.91 -20.41
C VAL A 567 3.92 -3.40 -21.80
N LEU A 568 3.32 -4.59 -21.90
CA LEU A 568 2.81 -5.14 -23.17
C LEU A 568 1.59 -4.37 -23.68
N VAL A 569 0.59 -4.15 -22.81
CA VAL A 569 -0.64 -3.42 -23.15
C VAL A 569 -0.29 -1.96 -23.48
N ALA A 570 0.64 -1.35 -22.75
CA ALA A 570 1.13 0.00 -23.04
C ALA A 570 1.79 0.11 -24.42
N LEU A 571 2.66 -0.83 -24.78
CA LEU A 571 3.33 -0.84 -26.08
C LEU A 571 2.33 -1.03 -27.23
N ASP A 572 1.37 -1.96 -27.08
CA ASP A 572 0.32 -2.18 -28.07
C ASP A 572 -0.57 -0.94 -28.22
N ALA A 573 -0.99 -0.32 -27.12
CA ALA A 573 -1.80 0.89 -27.14
C ALA A 573 -1.05 2.06 -27.79
N TYR A 574 0.26 2.17 -27.55
CA TYR A 574 1.11 3.12 -28.23
C TYR A 574 1.10 2.89 -29.75
N HIS A 575 1.33 1.66 -30.21
CA HIS A 575 1.30 1.33 -31.64
C HIS A 575 -0.06 1.61 -32.28
N LEU A 576 -1.16 1.29 -31.60
CA LEU A 576 -2.51 1.64 -32.05
C LEU A 576 -2.69 3.16 -32.19
N SER A 577 -2.15 3.95 -31.26
CA SER A 577 -2.24 5.42 -31.29
C SER A 577 -1.55 6.05 -32.50
N LEU A 578 -0.55 5.38 -33.08
CA LEU A 578 0.17 5.86 -34.26
C LEU A 578 -0.68 5.82 -35.54
N ASN A 579 -1.79 5.06 -35.55
CA ASN A 579 -2.68 4.92 -36.71
C ASN A 579 -1.92 4.58 -38.01
N GLY A 580 -0.93 3.68 -37.91
CA GLY A 580 -0.10 3.23 -39.03
C GLY A 580 0.97 4.23 -39.50
N LYS A 581 1.18 5.34 -38.78
CA LYS A 581 2.27 6.28 -39.06
C LYS A 581 3.55 5.90 -38.32
N ASP A 582 4.69 6.24 -38.89
CA ASP A 582 5.97 6.10 -38.18
C ASP A 582 6.07 7.11 -37.04
N ALA A 583 6.58 6.64 -35.90
CA ALA A 583 6.92 7.51 -34.79
C ALA A 583 8.20 8.32 -35.08
N PRO A 584 8.29 9.59 -34.64
CA PRO A 584 9.53 10.35 -34.77
C PRO A 584 10.65 9.68 -33.97
N VAL A 585 11.90 9.86 -34.40
CA VAL A 585 13.11 9.52 -33.63
C VAL A 585 13.53 10.76 -32.85
N LEU A 586 13.67 10.66 -31.53
CA LEU A 586 14.01 11.78 -30.64
C LEU A 586 15.28 11.41 -29.86
N ASP A 587 16.29 12.28 -29.89
CA ASP A 587 17.62 12.04 -29.29
C ASP A 587 18.24 10.68 -29.67
N GLY A 588 17.97 10.21 -30.89
CA GLY A 588 18.47 8.92 -31.40
C GLY A 588 17.63 7.70 -30.98
N PHE A 589 16.56 7.88 -30.21
CA PHE A 589 15.69 6.80 -29.76
C PHE A 589 14.42 6.68 -30.61
N THR A 590 14.04 5.47 -30.99
CA THR A 590 12.78 5.14 -31.67
C THR A 590 11.59 5.24 -30.70
N GLY A 591 10.36 5.24 -31.25
CA GLY A 591 9.13 5.23 -30.43
C GLY A 591 9.13 4.10 -29.38
N ASP A 592 9.37 2.87 -29.82
CA ASP A 592 9.41 1.69 -28.94
C ASP A 592 10.47 1.82 -27.85
N GLN A 593 11.68 2.29 -28.20
CA GLN A 593 12.73 2.52 -27.21
C GLN A 593 12.26 3.54 -26.15
N ARG A 594 11.57 4.61 -26.56
CA ARG A 594 11.05 5.61 -25.63
C ARG A 594 9.93 5.10 -24.73
N VAL A 595 9.09 4.17 -25.19
CA VAL A 595 8.11 3.46 -24.33
C VAL A 595 8.85 2.70 -23.23
N PHE A 596 9.83 1.87 -23.58
CA PHE A 596 10.59 1.10 -22.58
C PHE A 596 11.42 1.99 -21.64
N LEU A 597 11.97 3.10 -22.13
CA LEU A 597 12.68 4.07 -21.31
C LEU A 597 11.73 4.78 -20.32
N GLY A 598 10.53 5.17 -20.76
CA GLY A 598 9.49 5.72 -19.89
C GLY A 598 9.09 4.75 -18.78
N PHE A 599 8.91 3.47 -19.13
CA PHE A 599 8.62 2.39 -18.16
C PHE A 599 9.76 2.21 -17.15
N ALA A 600 11.02 2.24 -17.58
CA ALA A 600 12.16 2.15 -16.66
C ALA A 600 12.31 3.41 -15.77
N GLN A 601 11.96 4.60 -16.26
CA GLN A 601 12.11 5.87 -15.53
C GLN A 601 11.15 5.98 -14.33
N ILE A 602 9.93 5.47 -14.45
CA ILE A 602 8.96 5.51 -13.33
C ILE A 602 9.42 4.67 -12.14
N TRP A 603 10.26 3.66 -12.38
CA TRP A 603 10.86 2.81 -11.35
C TRP A 603 12.20 3.35 -10.80
N GLN A 604 12.65 4.54 -11.24
CA GLN A 604 13.91 5.11 -10.79
C GLN A 604 13.90 5.40 -9.28
N SER A 605 14.43 4.48 -8.48
CA SER A 605 14.52 4.59 -7.03
C SER A 605 15.77 3.95 -6.42
N LYS A 606 16.05 4.34 -5.18
CA LYS A 606 17.08 3.78 -4.29
C LYS A 606 16.51 3.57 -2.90
N TYR A 607 16.95 2.52 -2.23
CA TYR A 607 16.48 2.16 -0.89
C TYR A 607 17.64 1.96 0.08
N GLN A 608 17.39 2.26 1.36
CA GLN A 608 18.27 1.86 2.44
C GLN A 608 18.32 0.33 2.54
N PRO A 609 19.49 -0.29 2.85
CA PRO A 609 19.62 -1.74 2.84
C PRO A 609 18.63 -2.49 3.74
N ASP A 610 18.35 -1.97 4.94
CA ASP A 610 17.39 -2.59 5.85
C ASP A 610 15.95 -2.46 5.36
N PHE A 611 15.61 -1.36 4.69
CA PHE A 611 14.31 -1.21 4.05
C PHE A 611 14.15 -2.15 2.84
N MET A 612 15.21 -2.35 2.05
CA MET A 612 15.17 -3.33 0.94
C MET A 612 14.87 -4.76 1.43
N LYS A 613 15.45 -5.17 2.56
CA LYS A 613 15.13 -6.47 3.18
C LYS A 613 13.68 -6.53 3.66
N PHE A 614 13.18 -5.45 4.24
CA PHE A 614 11.77 -5.34 4.61
C PHE A 614 10.85 -5.50 3.40
N LEU A 615 11.11 -4.80 2.30
CA LEU A 615 10.30 -4.90 1.07
C LEU A 615 10.23 -6.35 0.60
N VAL A 616 11.37 -7.03 0.47
CA VAL A 616 11.41 -8.43 0.04
C VAL A 616 10.71 -9.40 1.00
N ALA A 617 10.66 -9.08 2.29
CA ALA A 617 10.00 -9.93 3.28
C ALA A 617 8.48 -9.73 3.34
N SER A 618 7.96 -8.57 2.93
CA SER A 618 6.59 -8.15 3.31
C SER A 618 5.77 -7.47 2.21
N ASP A 619 6.42 -6.87 1.22
CA ASP A 619 5.77 -6.15 0.14
C ASP A 619 5.42 -7.14 -0.99
N PRO A 620 4.16 -7.18 -1.48
CA PRO A 620 3.82 -7.93 -2.69
C PRO A 620 4.49 -7.37 -3.95
N HIS A 621 5.05 -6.17 -3.94
CA HIS A 621 5.78 -5.66 -5.10
C HIS A 621 7.22 -6.16 -5.12
N SER A 622 7.69 -6.54 -6.30
CA SER A 622 9.13 -6.72 -6.52
C SER A 622 9.87 -5.38 -6.32
N PRO A 623 11.14 -5.39 -5.89
CA PRO A 623 11.98 -4.19 -5.89
C PRO A 623 12.00 -3.52 -7.27
N ASP A 624 11.95 -2.19 -7.31
CA ASP A 624 11.73 -1.39 -8.52
C ASP A 624 12.69 -1.72 -9.68
N ASN A 625 13.96 -2.01 -9.38
CA ASN A 625 14.92 -2.41 -10.40
C ASN A 625 14.49 -3.71 -11.10
N PHE A 626 13.91 -4.67 -10.37
CA PHE A 626 13.37 -5.91 -10.90
C PHE A 626 11.98 -5.76 -11.51
N ARG A 627 11.17 -4.76 -11.10
CA ARG A 627 9.95 -4.40 -11.84
C ARG A 627 10.27 -3.93 -13.25
N ALA A 628 11.33 -3.13 -13.41
CA ALA A 628 11.82 -2.70 -14.72
C ALA A 628 12.35 -3.87 -15.57
N ILE A 629 13.45 -4.52 -15.15
CA ILE A 629 14.10 -5.56 -15.99
C ILE A 629 13.34 -6.89 -16.03
N GLY A 630 12.70 -7.28 -14.92
CA GLY A 630 11.98 -8.55 -14.80
C GLY A 630 10.77 -8.63 -15.74
N ALA A 631 10.06 -7.51 -15.93
CA ALA A 631 9.01 -7.40 -16.92
C ALA A 631 9.59 -7.33 -18.35
N THR A 632 10.48 -6.37 -18.65
CA THR A 632 10.91 -6.11 -20.03
C THR A 632 11.71 -7.26 -20.66
N ARG A 633 12.46 -8.04 -19.87
CA ARG A 633 13.21 -9.20 -20.38
C ARG A 633 12.33 -10.34 -20.91
N ASN A 634 11.02 -10.29 -20.66
CA ASN A 634 10.04 -11.24 -21.22
C ASN A 634 9.32 -10.69 -22.47
N VAL A 635 9.67 -9.47 -22.94
CA VAL A 635 9.02 -8.80 -24.08
C VAL A 635 9.92 -8.83 -25.32
N ASP A 636 9.50 -9.54 -26.38
CA ASP A 636 10.30 -9.69 -27.61
C ASP A 636 10.66 -8.35 -28.27
N ALA A 637 9.74 -7.39 -28.23
CA ALA A 637 9.95 -6.06 -28.80
C ALA A 637 11.11 -5.31 -28.12
N TRP A 638 11.37 -5.57 -26.83
CA TRP A 638 12.51 -4.98 -26.12
C TRP A 638 13.85 -5.46 -26.68
N TYR A 639 13.98 -6.77 -26.95
CA TYR A 639 15.18 -7.34 -27.57
C TYR A 639 15.46 -6.72 -28.94
N LYS A 640 14.40 -6.52 -29.75
CA LYS A 640 14.51 -5.85 -31.06
C LYS A 640 14.87 -4.37 -30.91
N ALA A 641 14.21 -3.65 -30.01
CA ALA A 641 14.40 -2.22 -29.80
C ALA A 641 15.82 -1.88 -29.33
N PHE A 642 16.43 -2.73 -28.50
CA PHE A 642 17.76 -2.47 -27.93
C PHE A 642 18.86 -3.40 -28.47
N THR A 643 18.55 -4.22 -29.49
CA THR A 643 19.47 -5.18 -30.11
C THR A 643 20.16 -6.09 -29.07
N VAL A 644 19.37 -6.61 -28.12
CA VAL A 644 19.86 -7.46 -27.03
C VAL A 644 19.99 -8.90 -27.52
N ASN A 645 21.20 -9.46 -27.46
CA ASN A 645 21.48 -10.84 -27.87
C ASN A 645 22.17 -11.67 -26.76
N ASP A 646 22.64 -11.01 -25.71
CA ASP A 646 23.37 -11.58 -24.57
C ASP A 646 23.20 -10.68 -23.33
N GLY A 647 23.85 -11.08 -22.23
CA GLY A 647 23.94 -10.32 -20.99
C GLY A 647 23.34 -11.03 -19.78
N LYS A 648 23.56 -10.47 -18.59
CA LYS A 648 23.12 -11.06 -17.30
C LYS A 648 21.62 -11.37 -17.25
N TYR A 649 20.78 -10.50 -17.80
CA TYR A 649 19.31 -10.68 -17.79
C TYR A 649 18.76 -11.13 -19.14
N TYR A 650 19.61 -11.62 -20.06
CA TYR A 650 19.12 -12.25 -21.29
C TYR A 650 18.27 -13.49 -20.97
N VAL A 651 17.12 -13.64 -21.65
CA VAL A 651 16.29 -14.84 -21.64
C VAL A 651 16.16 -15.34 -23.07
N LYS A 652 16.39 -16.64 -23.29
CA LYS A 652 16.20 -17.26 -24.60
C LYS A 652 14.73 -17.14 -25.03
N PRO A 653 14.44 -17.00 -26.33
CA PRO A 653 13.07 -16.83 -26.82
C PRO A 653 12.05 -17.85 -26.29
N GLU A 654 12.46 -19.11 -26.14
CA GLU A 654 11.66 -20.23 -25.64
C GLU A 654 11.43 -20.22 -24.13
N ASP A 655 12.27 -19.52 -23.36
CA ASP A 655 12.22 -19.42 -21.89
C ASP A 655 11.52 -18.13 -21.42
N ARG A 656 11.13 -17.25 -22.34
CA ARG A 656 10.38 -16.01 -22.03
C ARG A 656 8.95 -16.35 -21.65
N VAL A 657 8.51 -15.79 -20.53
CA VAL A 657 7.15 -15.98 -20.01
C VAL A 657 6.15 -15.21 -20.88
N ARG A 658 5.02 -15.85 -21.17
CA ARG A 658 3.93 -15.29 -21.99
C ARG A 658 2.58 -15.59 -21.34
N ILE A 659 1.93 -14.54 -20.83
CA ILE A 659 0.63 -14.64 -20.17
C ILE A 659 -0.42 -13.88 -20.99
N TRP A 660 -0.43 -12.55 -20.91
CA TRP A 660 -1.41 -11.66 -21.56
C TRP A 660 -0.95 -11.11 -22.90
#